data_AF-A0A7I7T1C9-F1
#
_entry.id   AF-A0A7I7T1C9-F1
#
_cell.length_a   1.000
_cell.length_b   1.000
_cell.length_c   1.000
_cell.angle_alpha   90.00
_cell.angle_beta   90.00
_cell.angle_gamma   90.00
#
_symmetry.space_group_name_H-M   'P 1'
#
loop_
_entity.id
_entity.type
_entity.pdbx_description
1 polymer ?
#
loop_
_entity_poly.entity_id
_entity_poly.type
_entity_poly.pdbx_seq_one_letter_code
_entity_poly.pdbx_strand_id
1 'polypeptide(L)'
;MNYRTALGATTLGGAVGYNIEWDGHTVTFPPAGDPEGAVSFKPFREGVLRLRRYAVAMFNSAAGRPMRISLPVVLIPLGGPYDRVSVAAPQSVGGDKEVRHIGFLDDKFVRLLERSGRDAICRLAERSGGEIGCTAIIVRDNDYDGLDFDNPGDLKRAYTDIKLDLPSAAEVAGAIEDFGRLRTDHVLDRLRTFETAEIEIGALSVTLEEGVYKQPSTLNVVSDGVHIGWVALGCLFLKDDRQRAAVLDGLNKLGIPAAAPREPRPEAAESPEWDPNEVPNVFVSWAAGGHSFTWVPPADLPTVPIFRRTFAHYNPTTKTLWVEDERLVAPTCLVAARVGLDVVKIGLPQQSWSLWQQVDRSELRDLSYDHHPYKVRELHPRVAELVPKDLFDQQDLERFAPPEGKTGQEPTELLERLTLRRLALFPNHTYLDELGTCRICGRPAGRFRIPICAETLAYCHRCLAIADKGLSDGYLKKRSIPRATVAVRALADHEFGGAAFVEAQLATVHGDPKHPVQARDIDRRLILRIAIVRRQLAWTHILIDVGLAENGVRLSRGTVLKAMDGHMCYSMLEKAVDDFLHEHGIDHVREPLYPFDEQLNPNTRRRADWLLSDDGTFIEMWGMVDDPAYAEKMREKIELAARHQLRLIGITPADTGSLSAIFADWTRK
;
A
#
# COMPACT_ATOMS: atom_id res chain seq x y z
N MET A 1 -8.39 -11.97 -17.16
CA MET A 1 -8.35 -13.11 -18.12
C MET A 1 -8.48 -14.39 -17.30
N ASN A 2 -9.42 -15.26 -17.64
CA ASN A 2 -9.78 -16.44 -16.83
C ASN A 2 -8.65 -17.49 -16.86
N TYR A 3 -7.93 -17.65 -15.76
CA TYR A 3 -6.94 -18.72 -15.56
C TYR A 3 -7.66 -20.05 -15.28
N ARG A 4 -8.04 -20.75 -16.35
CA ARG A 4 -8.30 -22.19 -16.32
C ARG A 4 -7.28 -22.84 -17.24
N THR A 5 -6.15 -23.24 -16.67
CA THR A 5 -5.20 -24.10 -17.37
C THR A 5 -4.97 -25.35 -16.52
N ALA A 6 -5.23 -26.49 -17.16
CA ALA A 6 -5.06 -27.87 -16.73
C ALA A 6 -4.03 -28.11 -15.61
N LEU A 7 -4.51 -28.22 -14.38
CA LEU A 7 -3.90 -29.06 -13.35
C LEU A 7 -4.70 -30.35 -13.35
N GLY A 8 -4.15 -31.41 -13.94
CA GLY A 8 -4.69 -32.75 -13.75
C GLY A 8 -4.59 -33.13 -12.27
N ALA A 9 -5.60 -33.82 -11.74
CA ALA A 9 -5.58 -34.34 -10.38
C ALA A 9 -4.27 -35.09 -10.13
N THR A 10 -3.44 -34.58 -9.21
CA THR A 10 -2.15 -35.18 -8.87
C THR A 10 -2.34 -35.97 -7.59
N THR A 11 -2.03 -37.27 -7.64
CA THR A 11 -2.05 -38.17 -6.48
C THR A 11 -0.75 -37.99 -5.70
N LEU A 12 -0.85 -37.68 -4.40
CA LEU A 12 0.29 -37.57 -3.49
C LEU A 12 0.39 -38.89 -2.71
N GLY A 13 1.38 -39.73 -3.05
CA GLY A 13 1.67 -40.97 -2.31
C GLY A 13 2.04 -42.17 -3.17
N GLY A 14 3.26 -42.69 -2.99
CA GLY A 14 3.70 -44.01 -3.44
C GLY A 14 3.83 -44.97 -2.26
N ALA A 15 3.38 -46.22 -2.47
CA ALA A 15 3.31 -47.36 -1.55
C ALA A 15 2.08 -47.40 -0.61
N VAL A 16 1.04 -48.14 -1.05
CA VAL A 16 -0.05 -48.78 -0.28
C VAL A 16 -0.40 -48.08 1.05
N GLY A 17 -0.94 -46.87 0.95
CA GLY A 17 -1.36 -46.02 2.08
C GLY A 17 -2.24 -44.88 1.58
N TYR A 18 -2.97 -44.21 2.47
CA TYR A 18 -3.99 -43.19 2.19
C TYR A 18 -3.48 -42.06 1.26
N ASN A 19 -4.03 -41.94 0.04
CA ASN A 19 -3.58 -40.94 -0.95
C ASN A 19 -4.28 -39.60 -0.74
N ILE A 20 -3.60 -38.59 -0.20
CA ILE A 20 -4.18 -37.24 -0.10
C ILE A 20 -4.27 -36.64 -1.52
N GLU A 21 -5.45 -36.16 -1.90
CA GLU A 21 -5.74 -35.65 -3.25
C GLU A 21 -5.72 -34.12 -3.27
N TRP A 22 -5.19 -33.53 -4.35
CA TRP A 22 -5.34 -32.11 -4.64
C TRP A 22 -5.80 -31.92 -6.09
N ASP A 23 -6.97 -31.31 -6.26
CA ASP A 23 -7.59 -31.04 -7.57
C ASP A 23 -7.18 -29.67 -8.18
N GLY A 24 -6.16 -29.03 -7.59
CA GLY A 24 -5.72 -27.67 -7.92
C GLY A 24 -6.42 -26.57 -7.12
N HIS A 25 -7.51 -26.86 -6.41
CA HIS A 25 -8.29 -25.89 -5.63
C HIS A 25 -8.59 -26.35 -4.21
N THR A 26 -8.78 -27.66 -3.98
CA THR A 26 -9.17 -28.26 -2.70
C THR A 26 -8.30 -29.46 -2.40
N VAL A 27 -7.71 -29.51 -1.21
CA VAL A 27 -7.10 -30.72 -0.65
C VAL A 27 -8.21 -31.59 -0.09
N THR A 28 -8.25 -32.85 -0.49
CA THR A 28 -9.22 -33.84 -0.03
C THR A 28 -8.52 -35.02 0.62
N PHE A 29 -9.01 -35.41 1.78
CA PHE A 29 -8.72 -36.67 2.43
C PHE A 29 -9.75 -37.71 1.95
N PRO A 30 -9.40 -38.58 0.97
CA PRO A 30 -10.36 -39.56 0.47
C PRO A 30 -10.60 -40.65 1.51
N PRO A 31 -11.79 -41.26 1.56
CA PRO A 31 -12.11 -42.22 2.61
C PRO A 31 -11.14 -43.44 2.61
N ALA A 32 -10.52 -43.76 3.76
CA ALA A 32 -9.71 -44.97 3.97
C ALA A 32 -10.54 -46.24 3.77
N GLY A 33 -11.85 -46.16 4.03
CA GLY A 33 -12.76 -47.31 3.99
C GLY A 33 -12.66 -48.24 5.21
N ASP A 34 -11.77 -47.97 6.17
CA ASP A 34 -11.58 -48.77 7.39
C ASP A 34 -11.92 -47.99 8.68
N PRO A 35 -12.98 -48.37 9.42
CA PRO A 35 -13.43 -47.65 10.63
C PRO A 35 -12.56 -47.86 11.88
N GLU A 36 -11.56 -48.76 11.87
CA GLU A 36 -10.69 -48.99 13.03
C GLU A 36 -9.76 -47.79 13.34
N GLY A 37 -9.44 -46.97 12.34
CA GLY A 37 -8.62 -45.74 12.48
C GLY A 37 -9.40 -44.43 12.61
N ALA A 38 -10.74 -44.47 12.60
CA ALA A 38 -11.56 -43.28 12.45
C ALA A 38 -11.58 -42.38 13.72
N VAL A 39 -11.47 -41.06 13.52
CA VAL A 39 -11.28 -40.07 14.58
C VAL A 39 -12.62 -39.50 15.03
N SER A 40 -12.95 -39.64 16.32
CA SER A 40 -14.14 -38.99 16.89
C SER A 40 -13.97 -37.47 16.91
N PHE A 41 -15.05 -36.71 16.71
CA PHE A 41 -15.07 -35.27 16.95
C PHE A 41 -16.21 -34.89 17.89
N LYS A 42 -16.14 -33.72 18.53
CA LYS A 42 -17.13 -33.30 19.55
C LYS A 42 -18.11 -32.30 18.95
N PRO A 43 -19.32 -32.73 18.55
CA PRO A 43 -20.36 -31.80 18.12
C PRO A 43 -20.98 -31.09 19.33
N PHE A 44 -21.34 -29.81 19.17
CA PHE A 44 -22.12 -29.07 20.17
C PHE A 44 -23.62 -29.28 19.92
N ARG A 45 -24.46 -28.96 20.91
CA ARG A 45 -25.91 -29.26 20.88
C ARG A 45 -26.62 -28.77 19.60
N GLU A 46 -26.29 -27.57 19.12
CA GLU A 46 -26.83 -27.03 17.87
C GLU A 46 -26.16 -27.61 16.62
N GLY A 47 -24.86 -27.89 16.67
CA GLY A 47 -24.11 -28.57 15.61
C GLY A 47 -24.64 -29.97 15.30
N VAL A 48 -25.10 -30.70 16.32
CA VAL A 48 -25.83 -31.97 16.15
C VAL A 48 -27.09 -31.74 15.31
N LEU A 49 -27.90 -30.72 15.60
CA LEU A 49 -29.12 -30.43 14.83
C LEU A 49 -28.81 -30.03 13.37
N ARG A 50 -27.69 -29.34 13.13
CA ARG A 50 -27.24 -28.96 11.78
C ARG A 50 -26.78 -30.18 10.98
N LEU A 51 -25.97 -31.04 11.59
CA LEU A 51 -25.55 -32.32 11.01
C LEU A 51 -26.77 -33.19 10.68
N ARG A 52 -27.79 -33.21 11.56
CA ARG A 52 -29.05 -33.95 11.32
C ARG A 52 -29.74 -33.48 10.04
N ARG A 53 -29.94 -32.17 9.86
CA ARG A 53 -30.58 -31.63 8.64
C ARG A 53 -29.77 -31.95 7.39
N TYR A 54 -28.45 -31.83 7.48
CA TYR A 54 -27.56 -32.09 6.36
C TYR A 54 -27.55 -33.58 5.97
N ALA A 55 -27.52 -34.47 6.97
CA ALA A 55 -27.55 -35.91 6.75
C ALA A 55 -28.91 -36.39 6.20
N VAL A 56 -30.05 -35.89 6.71
CA VAL A 56 -31.40 -36.28 6.28
C VAL A 56 -31.62 -36.09 4.77
N ALA A 57 -31.08 -34.99 4.20
CA ALA A 57 -31.13 -34.76 2.76
C ALA A 57 -30.42 -35.88 1.95
N MET A 58 -29.30 -36.40 2.47
CA MET A 58 -28.59 -37.52 1.84
C MET A 58 -29.27 -38.88 2.11
N PHE A 59 -29.79 -39.11 3.33
CA PHE A 59 -30.55 -40.32 3.69
C PHE A 59 -31.76 -40.54 2.79
N ASN A 60 -32.51 -39.48 2.49
CA ASN A 60 -33.71 -39.55 1.64
C ASN A 60 -33.37 -39.78 0.15
N SER A 61 -32.12 -39.57 -0.25
CA SER A 61 -31.65 -39.73 -1.63
C SER A 61 -30.98 -41.08 -1.92
N ALA A 62 -30.64 -41.86 -0.89
CA ALA A 62 -29.94 -43.14 -1.04
C ALA A 62 -30.91 -44.31 -1.28
N ALA A 63 -30.63 -45.16 -2.26
CA ALA A 63 -31.42 -46.37 -2.52
C ALA A 63 -31.12 -47.47 -1.48
N GLY A 64 -32.13 -47.91 -0.73
CA GLY A 64 -32.03 -48.98 0.27
C GLY A 64 -31.78 -48.49 1.71
N ARG A 65 -31.64 -49.43 2.67
CA ARG A 65 -31.37 -49.16 4.09
C ARG A 65 -29.88 -49.38 4.42
N PRO A 66 -28.96 -48.47 4.04
CA PRO A 66 -27.54 -48.68 4.29
C PRO A 66 -27.24 -48.58 5.79
N MET A 67 -26.45 -49.54 6.31
CA MET A 67 -25.96 -49.52 7.70
C MET A 67 -24.91 -48.42 7.96
N ARG A 68 -24.28 -47.91 6.90
CA ARG A 68 -23.21 -46.90 6.94
C ARG A 68 -23.48 -45.83 5.89
N ILE A 69 -23.32 -44.57 6.27
CA ILE A 69 -23.39 -43.42 5.35
C ILE A 69 -22.11 -42.60 5.43
N SER A 70 -21.58 -42.27 4.25
CA SER A 70 -20.48 -41.33 4.07
C SER A 70 -21.04 -39.94 3.76
N LEU A 71 -20.71 -38.97 4.61
CA LEU A 71 -21.15 -37.59 4.51
C LEU A 71 -19.94 -36.68 4.25
N PRO A 72 -19.89 -35.95 3.13
CA PRO A 72 -18.82 -34.99 2.87
C PRO A 72 -18.82 -33.87 3.92
N VAL A 73 -17.67 -33.61 4.53
CA VAL A 73 -17.48 -32.51 5.49
C VAL A 73 -16.15 -31.82 5.21
N VAL A 74 -15.93 -30.67 5.84
CA VAL A 74 -14.67 -29.93 5.72
C VAL A 74 -14.04 -29.64 7.07
N LEU A 75 -12.71 -29.63 7.10
CA LEU A 75 -11.91 -29.13 8.21
C LEU A 75 -11.53 -27.67 7.95
N ILE A 76 -11.82 -26.80 8.91
CA ILE A 76 -11.52 -25.36 8.86
C ILE A 76 -10.66 -25.01 10.07
N PRO A 77 -9.39 -24.62 9.89
CA PRO A 77 -8.58 -24.11 10.98
C PRO A 77 -9.13 -22.77 11.47
N LEU A 78 -9.37 -22.66 12.77
CA LEU A 78 -9.86 -21.44 13.42
C LEU A 78 -8.69 -20.83 14.20
N GLY A 79 -7.95 -19.91 13.56
CA GLY A 79 -6.79 -19.27 14.19
C GLY A 79 -7.13 -18.58 15.51
N GLY A 80 -6.26 -18.70 16.52
CA GLY A 80 -6.42 -18.13 17.85
C GLY A 80 -5.65 -18.92 18.93
N PRO A 81 -5.64 -18.48 20.21
CA PRO A 81 -4.81 -19.04 21.29
C PRO A 81 -5.12 -20.51 21.69
N TYR A 82 -6.01 -21.19 20.97
CA TYR A 82 -6.43 -22.56 21.23
C TYR A 82 -6.36 -23.48 20.00
N ASP A 83 -5.77 -23.04 18.87
CA ASP A 83 -5.53 -23.81 17.63
C ASP A 83 -6.56 -24.91 17.34
N ARG A 84 -7.83 -24.52 17.26
CA ARG A 84 -8.94 -25.48 17.08
C ARG A 84 -9.24 -25.69 15.61
N VAL A 85 -9.56 -26.92 15.25
CA VAL A 85 -10.02 -27.29 13.90
C VAL A 85 -11.53 -27.51 13.94
N SER A 86 -12.27 -26.66 13.22
CA SER A 86 -13.71 -26.80 13.04
C SER A 86 -14.02 -27.88 12.02
N VAL A 87 -14.95 -28.77 12.35
CA VAL A 87 -15.65 -29.63 11.40
C VAL A 87 -16.92 -28.91 10.96
N ALA A 88 -17.09 -28.72 9.66
CA ALA A 88 -18.21 -27.97 9.09
C ALA A 88 -18.79 -28.66 7.84
N ALA A 89 -20.01 -28.30 7.47
CA ALA A 89 -20.57 -28.67 6.16
C ALA A 89 -19.78 -27.93 5.06
N PRO A 90 -19.56 -28.53 3.86
CA PRO A 90 -18.82 -27.89 2.78
C PRO A 90 -19.47 -26.58 2.32
N GLN A 91 -18.68 -25.63 1.80
CA GLN A 91 -19.20 -24.35 1.33
C GLN A 91 -20.28 -24.48 0.23
N SER A 92 -20.27 -25.58 -0.54
CA SER A 92 -21.29 -25.90 -1.56
C SER A 92 -22.73 -26.01 -1.02
N VAL A 93 -22.89 -26.20 0.30
CA VAL A 93 -24.19 -26.26 0.99
C VAL A 93 -24.74 -24.84 1.29
N GLY A 94 -23.93 -23.80 1.12
CA GLY A 94 -24.29 -22.40 1.40
C GLY A 94 -24.19 -22.02 2.89
N GLY A 95 -24.20 -20.72 3.17
CA GLY A 95 -24.07 -20.15 4.52
C GLY A 95 -22.64 -19.79 4.91
N ASP A 96 -22.50 -18.90 5.90
CA ASP A 96 -21.19 -18.50 6.43
C ASP A 96 -20.54 -19.59 7.30
N LYS A 97 -19.31 -19.33 7.77
CA LYS A 97 -18.54 -20.31 8.58
C LYS A 97 -19.25 -20.67 9.89
N GLU A 98 -19.95 -19.73 10.53
CA GLU A 98 -20.62 -19.96 11.81
C GLU A 98 -21.86 -20.83 11.64
N VAL A 99 -22.62 -20.62 10.57
CA VAL A 99 -23.83 -21.39 10.26
C VAL A 99 -23.50 -22.81 9.80
N ARG A 100 -22.36 -23.01 9.11
CA ARG A 100 -21.89 -24.34 8.68
C ARG A 100 -21.15 -25.13 9.74
N HIS A 101 -20.75 -24.51 10.85
CA HIS A 101 -20.00 -25.15 11.93
C HIS A 101 -20.83 -26.27 12.60
N ILE A 102 -20.24 -27.47 12.71
CA ILE A 102 -20.86 -28.68 13.27
C ILE A 102 -20.22 -29.05 14.61
N GLY A 103 -18.90 -28.91 14.74
CA GLY A 103 -18.18 -29.26 15.95
C GLY A 103 -16.68 -29.03 15.82
N PHE A 104 -15.94 -29.47 16.84
CA PHE A 104 -14.49 -29.39 16.84
C PHE A 104 -13.86 -30.79 16.74
N LEU A 105 -12.80 -30.88 15.95
CA LEU A 105 -11.92 -32.05 15.90
C LEU A 105 -11.34 -32.32 17.31
N ASP A 106 -11.19 -33.59 17.68
CA ASP A 106 -10.67 -33.91 19.02
C ASP A 106 -9.20 -33.49 19.17
N ASP A 107 -8.91 -32.77 20.26
CA ASP A 107 -7.58 -32.24 20.56
C ASP A 107 -6.47 -33.31 20.59
N LYS A 108 -6.79 -34.60 20.83
CA LYS A 108 -5.76 -35.66 20.81
C LYS A 108 -5.19 -35.86 19.42
N PHE A 109 -6.03 -35.80 18.39
CA PHE A 109 -5.59 -35.93 17.00
C PHE A 109 -4.86 -34.67 16.53
N VAL A 110 -5.35 -33.48 16.92
CA VAL A 110 -4.64 -32.21 16.67
C VAL A 110 -3.24 -32.25 17.31
N ARG A 111 -3.11 -32.68 18.57
CA ARG A 111 -1.82 -32.85 19.24
C ARG A 111 -0.91 -33.93 18.63
N LEU A 112 -1.48 -34.97 18.04
CA LEU A 112 -0.71 -36.00 17.34
C LEU A 112 -0.10 -35.44 16.03
N LEU A 113 -0.88 -34.61 15.33
CA LEU A 113 -0.42 -33.90 14.14
C LEU A 113 0.61 -32.82 14.49
N GLU A 114 0.45 -32.11 15.62
CA GLU A 114 1.43 -31.13 16.12
C GLU A 114 2.83 -31.72 16.32
N ARG A 115 2.94 -33.01 16.68
CA ARG A 115 4.23 -33.72 16.78
C ARG A 115 4.89 -34.00 15.42
N SER A 116 4.09 -34.01 14.35
CA SER A 116 4.52 -34.18 12.97
C SER A 116 4.73 -32.83 12.25
N GLY A 117 4.41 -31.72 12.93
CA GLY A 117 4.50 -30.34 12.47
C GLY A 117 3.39 -29.52 13.13
N ARG A 118 3.73 -28.38 13.78
CA ARG A 118 2.83 -27.63 14.69
C ARG A 118 1.51 -27.10 14.08
N ASP A 119 1.28 -27.28 12.78
CA ASP A 119 0.17 -26.64 12.06
C ASP A 119 -0.23 -27.37 10.76
N ALA A 120 0.00 -28.69 10.67
CA ALA A 120 -0.23 -29.51 9.48
C ALA A 120 -1.57 -29.25 8.76
N ILE A 121 -2.67 -29.17 9.52
CA ILE A 121 -4.02 -28.87 9.00
C ILE A 121 -4.11 -27.43 8.49
N CYS A 122 -3.51 -26.46 9.17
CA CYS A 122 -3.50 -25.08 8.69
C CYS A 122 -2.82 -24.97 7.33
N ARG A 123 -1.69 -25.65 7.14
CA ARG A 123 -0.92 -25.64 5.88
C ARG A 123 -1.67 -26.27 4.71
N LEU A 124 -2.35 -27.39 4.95
CA LEU A 124 -3.19 -28.05 3.94
C LEU A 124 -4.45 -27.23 3.63
N ALA A 125 -5.06 -26.59 4.63
CA ALA A 125 -6.22 -25.72 4.43
C ALA A 125 -5.85 -24.45 3.65
N GLU A 126 -4.66 -23.89 3.87
CA GLU A 126 -4.17 -22.74 3.10
C GLU A 126 -4.14 -23.04 1.59
N ARG A 127 -3.74 -24.25 1.18
CA ARG A 127 -3.78 -24.67 -0.23
C ARG A 127 -5.18 -24.80 -0.81
N SER A 128 -6.18 -24.87 0.05
CA SER A 128 -7.55 -25.24 -0.30
C SER A 128 -8.55 -24.08 -0.14
N GLY A 129 -8.06 -22.84 -0.19
CA GLY A 129 -8.89 -21.65 0.08
C GLY A 129 -9.43 -21.57 1.52
N GLY A 130 -8.91 -22.37 2.44
CA GLY A 130 -9.26 -22.39 3.86
C GLY A 130 -10.08 -23.60 4.32
N GLU A 131 -10.38 -24.58 3.44
CA GLU A 131 -11.17 -25.78 3.78
C GLU A 131 -10.50 -27.05 3.28
N ILE A 132 -10.32 -28.07 4.12
CA ILE A 132 -9.87 -29.40 3.67
C ILE A 132 -11.08 -30.32 3.56
N GLY A 133 -11.31 -30.93 2.41
CA GLY A 133 -12.36 -31.93 2.23
C GLY A 133 -12.03 -33.22 2.98
N CYS A 134 -12.99 -33.79 3.70
CA CYS A 134 -12.88 -35.13 4.28
C CYS A 134 -14.26 -35.78 4.41
N THR A 135 -14.31 -37.02 4.88
CA THR A 135 -15.56 -37.78 4.99
C THR A 135 -15.90 -38.05 6.45
N ALA A 136 -17.13 -37.69 6.86
CA ALA A 136 -17.72 -38.17 8.10
C ALA A 136 -18.46 -39.49 7.84
N ILE A 137 -18.13 -40.53 8.60
CA ILE A 137 -18.82 -41.81 8.57
C ILE A 137 -19.82 -41.84 9.72
N ILE A 138 -21.08 -42.09 9.36
CA ILE A 138 -22.20 -42.25 10.28
C ILE A 138 -22.59 -43.73 10.27
N VAL A 139 -22.53 -44.37 11.44
CA VAL A 139 -22.91 -45.78 11.63
C VAL A 139 -24.25 -45.85 12.35
N ARG A 140 -25.19 -46.63 11.80
CA ARG A 140 -26.49 -46.84 12.42
C ARG A 140 -26.38 -47.73 13.66
N ASP A 141 -27.22 -47.43 14.65
CA ASP A 141 -27.49 -48.34 15.75
C ASP A 141 -28.35 -49.51 15.25
N ASN A 142 -27.99 -50.74 15.61
CA ASN A 142 -28.70 -51.94 15.17
C ASN A 142 -30.05 -52.12 15.88
N ASP A 143 -30.26 -51.45 17.02
CA ASP A 143 -31.45 -51.63 17.87
C ASP A 143 -32.59 -50.63 17.54
N TYR A 144 -32.47 -49.85 16.47
CA TYR A 144 -33.43 -48.79 16.13
C TYR A 144 -34.01 -48.91 14.71
N ASP A 145 -35.26 -49.36 14.62
CA ASP A 145 -35.99 -49.59 13.35
C ASP A 145 -36.75 -48.36 12.80
N GLY A 146 -36.71 -47.23 13.50
CA GLY A 146 -37.43 -46.01 13.10
C GLY A 146 -36.81 -45.35 11.87
N LEU A 147 -37.53 -45.36 10.74
CA LEU A 147 -37.15 -44.71 9.48
C LEU A 147 -37.77 -43.32 9.28
N ASP A 148 -38.57 -42.84 10.24
CA ASP A 148 -39.25 -41.57 10.10
C ASP A 148 -38.39 -40.43 10.66
N PHE A 149 -37.65 -39.77 9.76
CA PHE A 149 -36.80 -38.64 10.12
C PHE A 149 -37.59 -37.32 10.25
N ASP A 150 -38.92 -37.36 10.17
CA ASP A 150 -39.79 -36.20 10.35
C ASP A 150 -39.74 -35.66 11.80
N ASN A 151 -39.28 -36.48 12.75
CA ASN A 151 -39.05 -36.09 14.13
C ASN A 151 -37.54 -35.98 14.47
N PRO A 152 -37.02 -34.78 14.81
CA PRO A 152 -35.63 -34.57 15.21
C PRO A 152 -35.15 -35.41 16.41
N GLY A 153 -36.08 -35.95 17.23
CA GLY A 153 -35.77 -36.81 18.38
C GLY A 153 -35.30 -38.22 17.99
N ASP A 154 -35.75 -38.74 16.85
CA ASP A 154 -35.52 -40.12 16.42
C ASP A 154 -34.12 -40.31 15.83
N LEU A 155 -33.56 -39.25 15.24
CA LEU A 155 -32.15 -39.20 14.83
C LEU A 155 -31.16 -39.36 16.00
N LYS A 156 -31.54 -39.08 17.25
CA LYS A 156 -30.64 -39.29 18.40
C LYS A 156 -30.51 -40.77 18.77
N ARG A 157 -31.51 -41.58 18.41
CA ARG A 157 -31.60 -43.00 18.74
C ARG A 157 -31.09 -43.89 17.59
N ALA A 158 -31.02 -43.36 16.38
CA ALA A 158 -30.63 -44.09 15.17
C ALA A 158 -29.10 -44.22 14.94
N TYR A 159 -28.25 -43.48 15.66
CA TYR A 159 -26.78 -43.49 15.45
C TYR A 159 -26.03 -43.59 16.76
N THR A 160 -25.05 -44.51 16.82
CA THR A 160 -24.21 -44.77 17.99
C THR A 160 -22.93 -43.95 18.01
N ASP A 161 -22.36 -43.63 16.85
CA ASP A 161 -21.09 -42.90 16.73
C ASP A 161 -20.95 -42.17 15.38
N ILE A 162 -20.29 -41.01 15.38
CA ILE A 162 -19.94 -40.24 14.18
C ILE A 162 -18.44 -40.01 14.21
N LYS A 163 -17.75 -40.57 13.21
CA LYS A 163 -16.29 -40.50 13.12
C LYS A 163 -15.88 -39.83 11.83
N LEU A 164 -14.73 -39.16 11.84
CA LEU A 164 -14.07 -38.67 10.64
C LEU A 164 -13.13 -39.75 10.14
N ASP A 165 -13.24 -40.02 8.84
CA ASP A 165 -12.26 -40.81 8.10
C ASP A 165 -11.10 -39.88 7.75
N LEU A 166 -10.00 -39.98 8.51
CA LEU A 166 -8.82 -39.12 8.38
C LEU A 166 -7.56 -39.98 8.19
N PRO A 167 -6.56 -39.47 7.47
CA PRO A 167 -5.25 -40.10 7.35
C PRO A 167 -4.52 -40.18 8.69
N SER A 168 -3.58 -41.11 8.81
CA SER A 168 -2.63 -41.15 9.92
C SER A 168 -1.71 -39.91 9.94
N ALA A 169 -1.14 -39.60 11.10
CA ALA A 169 -0.22 -38.47 11.23
C ALA A 169 1.03 -38.59 10.33
N ALA A 170 1.50 -39.82 10.08
CA ALA A 170 2.63 -40.08 9.18
C ALA A 170 2.27 -39.79 7.72
N GLU A 171 1.07 -40.16 7.28
CA GLU A 171 0.57 -39.88 5.92
C GLU A 171 0.37 -38.37 5.71
N VAL A 172 -0.15 -37.66 6.72
CA VAL A 172 -0.24 -36.20 6.69
C VAL A 172 1.15 -35.56 6.60
N ALA A 173 2.13 -36.06 7.37
CA ALA A 173 3.50 -35.56 7.31
C ALA A 173 4.15 -35.77 5.94
N GLY A 174 3.98 -36.96 5.35
CA GLY A 174 4.46 -37.27 4.00
C GLY A 174 3.84 -36.36 2.94
N ALA A 175 2.52 -36.13 2.99
CA ALA A 175 1.86 -35.23 2.06
C ALA A 175 2.32 -33.77 2.18
N ILE A 176 2.66 -33.31 3.38
CA ILE A 176 3.24 -31.96 3.58
C ILE A 176 4.64 -31.88 2.97
N GLU A 177 5.43 -32.95 3.03
CA GLU A 177 6.75 -33.00 2.40
C GLU A 177 6.65 -33.03 0.87
N ASP A 178 5.77 -33.88 0.31
CA ASP A 178 5.44 -33.90 -1.12
C ASP A 178 4.96 -32.54 -1.61
N PHE A 179 4.13 -31.90 -0.80
CA PHE A 179 3.65 -30.55 -1.05
C PHE A 179 4.80 -29.54 -1.15
N GLY A 180 5.75 -29.61 -0.20
CA GLY A 180 6.95 -28.78 -0.22
C GLY A 180 7.74 -28.98 -1.50
N ARG A 181 7.93 -30.25 -1.91
CA ARG A 181 8.60 -30.61 -3.17
C ARG A 181 7.92 -30.00 -4.39
N LEU A 182 6.62 -30.24 -4.57
CA LEU A 182 5.84 -29.74 -5.71
C LEU A 182 5.82 -28.21 -5.77
N ARG A 183 5.76 -27.56 -4.61
CA ARG A 183 5.81 -26.10 -4.54
C ARG A 183 7.18 -25.57 -4.97
N THR A 184 8.26 -26.19 -4.50
CA THR A 184 9.62 -25.87 -4.94
C THR A 184 9.79 -26.08 -6.45
N ASP A 185 9.27 -27.19 -7.00
CA ASP A 185 9.31 -27.45 -8.45
C ASP A 185 8.57 -26.38 -9.25
N HIS A 186 7.37 -26.01 -8.81
CA HIS A 186 6.60 -24.93 -9.40
C HIS A 186 7.36 -23.58 -9.36
N VAL A 187 7.99 -23.27 -8.24
CA VAL A 187 8.78 -22.03 -8.13
C VAL A 187 9.99 -22.08 -9.06
N LEU A 188 10.75 -23.18 -9.08
CA LEU A 188 11.90 -23.34 -9.98
C LEU A 188 11.52 -23.18 -11.45
N ASP A 189 10.40 -23.75 -11.89
CA ASP A 189 9.87 -23.57 -13.26
C ASP A 189 9.57 -22.09 -13.56
N ARG A 190 8.95 -21.39 -12.60
CA ARG A 190 8.71 -19.94 -12.70
C ARG A 190 10.00 -19.12 -12.72
N LEU A 191 11.02 -19.51 -11.96
CA LEU A 191 12.29 -18.78 -11.92
C LEU A 191 13.06 -18.86 -13.25
N ARG A 192 12.83 -19.92 -14.05
CA ARG A 192 13.47 -20.11 -15.36
C ARG A 192 12.71 -19.42 -16.51
N THR A 193 11.55 -18.84 -16.25
CA THR A 193 10.68 -18.26 -17.28
C THR A 193 10.52 -16.75 -17.06
N PHE A 194 10.81 -15.94 -18.07
CA PHE A 194 10.58 -14.48 -18.04
C PHE A 194 9.27 -14.12 -18.73
N GLU A 195 8.59 -13.08 -18.22
CA GLU A 195 7.32 -12.63 -18.80
C GLU A 195 7.48 -11.71 -20.02
N THR A 196 8.69 -11.18 -20.29
CA THR A 196 8.95 -10.21 -21.38
C THR A 196 10.19 -10.62 -22.19
N ALA A 197 10.14 -10.47 -23.53
CA ALA A 197 11.17 -11.00 -24.44
C ALA A 197 12.21 -9.98 -24.93
N GLU A 198 11.98 -8.68 -24.79
CA GLU A 198 12.89 -7.61 -25.27
C GLU A 198 13.59 -6.88 -24.12
N ILE A 199 14.87 -6.54 -24.31
CA ILE A 199 15.71 -5.90 -23.28
C ILE A 199 16.62 -4.85 -23.92
N GLU A 200 16.01 -3.78 -24.42
CA GLU A 200 16.72 -2.52 -24.58
C GLU A 200 16.16 -1.53 -23.56
N ILE A 201 17.06 -0.81 -22.89
CA ILE A 201 16.66 0.32 -22.06
C ILE A 201 16.83 1.59 -22.89
N GLY A 202 15.87 2.50 -22.76
CA GLY A 202 15.92 3.81 -23.35
C GLY A 202 16.63 4.83 -22.46
N ALA A 203 16.26 6.10 -22.63
CA ALA A 203 16.86 7.17 -21.84
C ALA A 203 16.43 7.04 -20.37
N LEU A 204 17.42 6.95 -19.47
CA LEU A 204 17.15 6.86 -18.04
C LEU A 204 16.92 8.24 -17.42
N SER A 205 15.95 8.28 -16.52
CA SER A 205 15.75 9.36 -15.57
C SER A 205 15.39 8.77 -14.21
N VAL A 206 15.52 9.59 -13.17
CA VAL A 206 15.06 9.21 -11.84
C VAL A 206 14.12 10.25 -11.26
N THR A 207 13.18 9.78 -10.45
CA THR A 207 12.33 10.64 -9.63
C THR A 207 12.47 10.23 -8.16
N LEU A 208 12.55 11.22 -7.27
CA LEU A 208 12.56 10.96 -5.84
C LEU A 208 11.15 10.66 -5.35
N GLU A 209 11.00 9.56 -4.65
CA GLU A 209 9.85 9.29 -3.81
C GLU A 209 10.30 9.33 -2.34
N GLU A 210 9.85 10.34 -1.62
CA GLU A 210 10.23 10.51 -0.22
C GLU A 210 9.57 9.46 0.67
N GLY A 211 10.41 8.77 1.45
CA GLY A 211 9.94 7.73 2.36
C GLY A 211 9.05 8.31 3.46
N VAL A 212 7.89 7.69 3.67
CA VAL A 212 6.94 8.05 4.74
C VAL A 212 7.08 7.04 5.87
N TYR A 213 7.09 7.52 7.12
CA TYR A 213 7.00 6.71 8.35
C TYR A 213 7.83 5.41 8.35
N LYS A 214 9.05 5.48 8.90
CA LYS A 214 9.98 4.33 9.01
C LYS A 214 10.45 3.73 7.66
N GLN A 215 10.05 4.29 6.52
CA GLN A 215 10.53 3.89 5.20
C GLN A 215 11.67 4.79 4.69
N PRO A 216 12.67 4.23 3.99
CA PRO A 216 13.70 5.01 3.31
C PRO A 216 13.09 5.78 2.14
N SER A 217 13.72 6.88 1.75
CA SER A 217 13.43 7.51 0.46
C SER A 217 13.96 6.63 -0.68
N THR A 218 13.23 6.60 -1.79
CA THR A 218 13.55 5.78 -2.96
C THR A 218 13.74 6.66 -4.19
N LEU A 219 14.65 6.26 -5.08
CA LEU A 219 14.78 6.87 -6.41
C LEU A 219 14.13 5.94 -7.41
N ASN A 220 12.95 6.30 -7.88
CA ASN A 220 12.26 5.58 -8.94
C ASN A 220 13.04 5.71 -10.23
N VAL A 221 13.39 4.58 -10.85
CA VAL A 221 14.15 4.50 -12.10
C VAL A 221 13.16 4.36 -13.26
N VAL A 222 13.25 5.30 -14.19
CA VAL A 222 12.34 5.41 -15.34
C VAL A 222 13.15 5.35 -16.63
N SER A 223 12.70 4.52 -17.56
CA SER A 223 13.24 4.40 -18.92
C SER A 223 12.15 4.75 -19.91
N ASP A 224 12.36 5.76 -20.76
CA ASP A 224 11.38 6.24 -21.76
C ASP A 224 9.96 6.46 -21.19
N GLY A 225 9.89 7.02 -19.97
CA GLY A 225 8.62 7.27 -19.27
C GLY A 225 8.02 6.04 -18.55
N VAL A 226 8.61 4.85 -18.69
CA VAL A 226 8.16 3.63 -18.02
C VAL A 226 8.97 3.39 -16.74
N HIS A 227 8.29 3.19 -15.62
CA HIS A 227 8.93 2.79 -14.36
C HIS A 227 9.46 1.35 -14.46
N ILE A 228 10.78 1.18 -14.36
CA ILE A 228 11.45 -0.13 -14.49
C ILE A 228 12.04 -0.65 -13.18
N GLY A 229 12.13 0.19 -12.15
CA GLY A 229 12.69 -0.19 -10.86
C GLY A 229 12.87 0.99 -9.93
N TRP A 230 13.63 0.80 -8.86
CA TRP A 230 13.96 1.85 -7.90
C TRP A 230 15.30 1.56 -7.21
N VAL A 231 15.96 2.61 -6.74
CA VAL A 231 17.09 2.53 -5.82
C VAL A 231 16.62 2.86 -4.41
N ALA A 232 16.87 1.98 -3.46
CA ALA A 232 16.55 2.20 -2.05
C ALA A 232 17.70 1.71 -1.17
N LEU A 233 18.10 2.51 -0.17
CA LEU A 233 19.23 2.19 0.71
C LEU A 233 20.53 1.86 -0.06
N GLY A 234 20.70 2.47 -1.23
CA GLY A 234 21.83 2.21 -2.13
C GLY A 234 21.70 0.93 -2.97
N CYS A 235 20.70 0.08 -2.78
CA CYS A 235 20.50 -1.11 -3.62
C CYS A 235 19.57 -0.81 -4.79
N LEU A 236 19.90 -1.32 -5.98
CA LEU A 236 19.04 -1.26 -7.17
C LEU A 236 18.10 -2.47 -7.22
N PHE A 237 16.79 -2.21 -7.28
CA PHE A 237 15.73 -3.19 -7.45
C PHE A 237 15.05 -2.97 -8.80
N LEU A 238 14.92 -4.02 -9.60
CA LEU A 238 14.37 -3.96 -10.95
C LEU A 238 13.16 -4.87 -11.08
N LYS A 239 12.26 -4.50 -11.98
CA LYS A 239 11.19 -5.39 -12.46
C LYS A 239 11.76 -6.48 -13.35
N ASP A 240 12.84 -6.21 -14.07
CA ASP A 240 13.55 -7.18 -14.89
C ASP A 240 15.05 -7.07 -14.60
N ASP A 241 15.59 -8.05 -13.88
CA ASP A 241 16.98 -8.01 -13.44
C ASP A 241 18.00 -8.21 -14.57
N ARG A 242 17.56 -8.63 -15.76
CA ARG A 242 18.42 -8.70 -16.94
C ARG A 242 18.88 -7.31 -17.41
N GLN A 243 18.11 -6.26 -17.09
CA GLN A 243 18.44 -4.87 -17.40
C GLN A 243 19.53 -4.27 -16.48
N ARG A 244 19.92 -4.98 -15.41
CA ARG A 244 20.77 -4.45 -14.33
C ARG A 244 22.06 -3.80 -14.80
N ALA A 245 22.79 -4.43 -15.72
CA ALA A 245 24.06 -3.89 -16.19
C ALA A 245 23.89 -2.53 -16.88
N ALA A 246 22.92 -2.43 -17.79
CA ALA A 246 22.63 -1.20 -18.52
C ALA A 246 22.08 -0.10 -17.60
N VAL A 247 21.22 -0.47 -16.64
CA VAL A 247 20.67 0.47 -15.66
C VAL A 247 21.75 1.00 -14.72
N LEU A 248 22.65 0.15 -14.22
CA LEU A 248 23.77 0.58 -13.37
C LEU A 248 24.71 1.56 -14.11
N ASP A 249 25.03 1.27 -15.37
CA ASP A 249 25.82 2.19 -16.21
C ASP A 249 25.11 3.54 -16.40
N GLY A 250 23.81 3.53 -16.70
CA GLY A 250 23.03 4.76 -16.84
C GLY A 250 22.89 5.54 -15.52
N LEU A 251 22.69 4.87 -14.39
CA LEU A 251 22.66 5.51 -13.06
C LEU A 251 24.02 6.13 -12.72
N ASN A 252 25.13 5.45 -13.03
CA ASN A 252 26.48 6.00 -12.85
C ASN A 252 26.69 7.27 -13.69
N LYS A 253 26.22 7.27 -14.95
CA LYS A 253 26.26 8.47 -15.82
C LYS A 253 25.43 9.64 -15.28
N LEU A 254 24.34 9.35 -14.56
CA LEU A 254 23.53 10.35 -13.86
C LEU A 254 24.11 10.76 -12.48
N GLY A 255 25.22 10.15 -12.05
CA GLY A 255 25.83 10.40 -10.74
C GLY A 255 25.00 9.86 -9.58
N ILE A 256 24.25 8.78 -9.80
CA ILE A 256 23.39 8.13 -8.81
C ILE A 256 24.06 6.86 -8.32
N PRO A 257 24.48 6.80 -7.04
CA PRO A 257 25.15 5.63 -6.50
C PRO A 257 24.15 4.47 -6.32
N ALA A 258 24.53 3.30 -6.81
CA ALA A 258 23.87 2.03 -6.53
C ALA A 258 24.93 0.96 -6.25
N ALA A 259 24.59 0.00 -5.40
CA ALA A 259 25.46 -1.10 -5.01
C ALA A 259 25.83 -1.91 -6.26
N ALA A 260 27.14 -2.11 -6.44
CA ALA A 260 27.63 -3.00 -7.48
C ALA A 260 27.25 -4.46 -7.14
N PRO A 261 27.02 -5.29 -8.16
CA PRO A 261 26.95 -6.74 -7.99
C PRO A 261 28.17 -7.26 -7.25
N ARG A 262 27.95 -8.26 -6.40
CA ARG A 262 28.99 -9.00 -5.69
C ARG A 262 29.23 -10.34 -6.37
N GLU A 263 30.36 -10.97 -6.04
CA GLU A 263 30.58 -12.37 -6.39
C GLU A 263 29.51 -13.25 -5.72
N PRO A 264 28.89 -14.19 -6.46
CA PRO A 264 27.95 -15.13 -5.88
C PRO A 264 28.64 -16.03 -4.86
N ARG A 265 27.89 -16.45 -3.85
CA ARG A 265 28.37 -17.41 -2.86
C ARG A 265 28.67 -18.77 -3.52
N PRO A 266 29.53 -19.62 -2.91
CA PRO A 266 29.82 -20.96 -3.44
C PRO A 266 28.58 -21.81 -3.69
N GLU A 267 27.56 -21.72 -2.83
CA GLU A 267 26.29 -22.45 -2.99
C GLU A 267 25.55 -22.11 -4.30
N ALA A 268 25.83 -20.94 -4.90
CA ALA A 268 25.36 -20.55 -6.23
C ALA A 268 26.42 -20.73 -7.32
N ALA A 269 27.67 -20.31 -7.04
CA ALA A 269 28.75 -20.32 -8.02
C ALA A 269 29.13 -21.73 -8.48
N GLU A 270 28.97 -22.73 -7.61
CA GLU A 270 29.30 -24.13 -7.84
C GLU A 270 28.04 -25.00 -8.00
N SER A 271 26.88 -24.37 -8.18
CA SER A 271 25.61 -25.08 -8.33
C SER A 271 25.62 -25.95 -9.60
N PRO A 272 25.29 -27.26 -9.51
CA PRO A 272 25.15 -28.10 -10.69
C PRO A 272 23.83 -27.84 -11.45
N GLU A 273 22.85 -27.19 -10.82
CA GLU A 273 21.50 -26.98 -11.37
C GLU A 273 21.28 -25.59 -11.98
N TRP A 274 22.17 -24.64 -11.72
CA TRP A 274 22.05 -23.24 -12.12
C TRP A 274 23.36 -22.70 -12.67
N ASP A 275 23.34 -22.15 -13.88
CA ASP A 275 24.48 -21.42 -14.43
C ASP A 275 24.64 -20.10 -13.66
N PRO A 276 25.83 -19.78 -13.10
CA PRO A 276 26.08 -18.50 -12.43
C PRO A 276 25.82 -17.26 -13.30
N ASN A 277 25.80 -17.41 -14.63
CA ASN A 277 25.49 -16.34 -15.57
C ASN A 277 24.00 -16.21 -15.89
N GLU A 278 23.18 -17.20 -15.52
CA GLU A 278 21.73 -17.12 -15.67
C GLU A 278 21.17 -16.08 -14.70
N VAL A 279 20.13 -15.36 -15.12
CA VAL A 279 19.39 -14.42 -14.28
C VAL A 279 18.09 -15.09 -13.88
N PRO A 280 17.91 -15.51 -12.61
CA PRO A 280 16.63 -16.04 -12.17
C PRO A 280 15.55 -14.96 -12.22
N ASN A 281 14.35 -15.30 -12.69
CA ASN A 281 13.19 -14.40 -12.70
C ASN A 281 12.60 -14.22 -11.29
N VAL A 282 13.34 -13.50 -10.45
CA VAL A 282 13.02 -13.24 -9.05
C VAL A 282 12.86 -11.75 -8.85
N PHE A 283 11.79 -11.39 -8.15
CA PHE A 283 11.52 -10.01 -7.77
C PHE A 283 11.93 -9.81 -6.32
N VAL A 284 12.79 -8.82 -6.09
CA VAL A 284 13.26 -8.45 -4.75
C VAL A 284 12.59 -7.17 -4.32
N SER A 285 11.99 -7.19 -3.14
CA SER A 285 11.37 -6.02 -2.53
C SER A 285 12.00 -5.73 -1.18
N TRP A 286 12.15 -4.44 -0.88
CA TRP A 286 12.48 -4.01 0.48
C TRP A 286 11.22 -4.06 1.35
N ALA A 287 11.36 -4.60 2.56
CA ALA A 287 10.39 -4.48 3.63
C ALA A 287 11.11 -3.91 4.86
N ALA A 288 10.39 -3.23 5.75
CA ALA A 288 10.99 -2.71 6.98
C ALA A 288 11.81 -3.80 7.70
N GLY A 289 13.13 -3.58 7.77
CA GLY A 289 14.08 -4.53 8.36
C GLY A 289 14.62 -5.65 7.47
N GLY A 290 14.27 -5.75 6.19
CA GLY A 290 14.75 -6.88 5.38
C GLY A 290 14.42 -6.79 3.90
N HIS A 291 14.84 -7.81 3.16
CA HIS A 291 14.48 -7.98 1.74
C HIS A 291 13.71 -9.28 1.56
N SER A 292 12.68 -9.25 0.73
CA SER A 292 11.84 -10.41 0.42
C SER A 292 11.98 -10.77 -1.05
N PHE A 293 12.14 -12.06 -1.33
CA PHE A 293 12.31 -12.60 -2.68
C PHE A 293 11.03 -13.32 -3.09
N THR A 294 10.47 -12.94 -4.24
CA THR A 294 9.19 -13.46 -4.72
C THR A 294 9.29 -13.93 -6.17
N TRP A 295 8.56 -14.98 -6.53
CA TRP A 295 8.47 -15.49 -7.91
C TRP A 295 7.24 -14.96 -8.68
N VAL A 296 6.43 -14.14 -8.00
CA VAL A 296 5.22 -13.51 -8.55
C VAL A 296 5.55 -12.07 -8.95
N PRO A 297 5.08 -11.59 -10.12
CA PRO A 297 5.33 -10.24 -10.59
C PRO A 297 4.81 -9.15 -9.62
N PRO A 298 5.41 -7.95 -9.62
CA PRO A 298 4.99 -6.84 -8.77
C PRO A 298 3.50 -6.45 -8.91
N ALA A 299 2.93 -6.58 -10.10
CA ALA A 299 1.53 -6.25 -10.39
C ALA A 299 0.52 -7.12 -9.62
N ASP A 300 0.88 -8.37 -9.33
CA ASP A 300 0.03 -9.35 -8.64
C ASP A 300 0.30 -9.42 -7.13
N LEU A 301 1.21 -8.57 -6.61
CA LEU A 301 1.50 -8.54 -5.18
C LEU A 301 0.27 -8.19 -4.30
N PRO A 302 -0.69 -7.36 -4.70
CA PRO A 302 -1.86 -7.10 -3.87
C PRO A 302 -2.86 -8.27 -3.81
N THR A 303 -2.85 -9.16 -4.79
CA THR A 303 -3.89 -10.20 -4.98
C THR A 303 -3.51 -11.53 -4.35
N VAL A 304 -2.22 -11.85 -4.31
CA VAL A 304 -1.70 -13.08 -3.69
C VAL A 304 -1.26 -12.78 -2.25
N PRO A 305 -1.55 -13.60 -1.24
CA PRO A 305 -1.00 -13.42 0.10
C PRO A 305 0.53 -13.55 0.14
N ILE A 306 1.22 -12.77 0.99
CA ILE A 306 2.70 -12.69 1.01
C ILE A 306 3.39 -14.05 1.26
N PHE A 307 2.91 -14.83 2.22
CA PHE A 307 3.42 -16.18 2.52
C PHE A 307 3.21 -17.17 1.37
N ARG A 308 2.32 -16.85 0.41
CA ARG A 308 2.06 -17.67 -0.77
C ARG A 308 2.97 -17.37 -1.94
N ARG A 309 3.73 -16.27 -1.91
CA ARG A 309 4.56 -15.79 -3.03
C ARG A 309 6.01 -15.47 -2.68
N THR A 310 6.37 -15.49 -1.40
CA THR A 310 7.74 -15.26 -0.92
C THR A 310 8.41 -16.58 -0.61
N PHE A 311 9.63 -16.77 -1.10
CA PHE A 311 10.39 -18.02 -0.92
C PHE A 311 11.75 -17.82 -0.25
N ALA A 312 12.17 -16.55 -0.06
CA ALA A 312 13.35 -16.23 0.73
C ALA A 312 13.26 -14.84 1.37
N HIS A 313 14.00 -14.68 2.46
CA HIS A 313 14.14 -13.44 3.22
C HIS A 313 15.61 -13.16 3.54
N TYR A 314 16.05 -11.93 3.35
CA TYR A 314 17.37 -11.48 3.78
C TYR A 314 17.26 -10.51 4.95
N ASN A 315 17.93 -10.85 6.05
CA ASN A 315 18.07 -9.99 7.21
C ASN A 315 19.41 -9.23 7.13
N PRO A 316 19.41 -7.90 6.94
CA PRO A 316 20.61 -7.10 6.80
C PRO A 316 21.42 -6.96 8.10
N THR A 317 20.79 -7.15 9.27
CA THR A 317 21.50 -7.10 10.57
C THR A 317 22.31 -8.36 10.79
N THR A 318 21.69 -9.54 10.63
CA THR A 318 22.37 -10.82 10.83
C THR A 318 23.09 -11.31 9.58
N LYS A 319 22.91 -10.62 8.44
CA LYS A 319 23.43 -10.99 7.12
C LYS A 319 23.05 -12.43 6.73
N THR A 320 21.89 -12.88 7.20
CA THR A 320 21.39 -14.23 6.96
C THR A 320 20.34 -14.19 5.85
N LEU A 321 20.53 -15.03 4.84
CA LEU A 321 19.56 -15.32 3.79
C LEU A 321 18.82 -16.61 4.15
N TRP A 322 17.57 -16.46 4.57
CA TRP A 322 16.67 -17.57 4.85
C TRP A 322 15.93 -17.97 3.58
N VAL A 323 15.94 -19.26 3.24
CA VAL A 323 15.35 -19.82 2.02
C VAL A 323 14.39 -20.96 2.38
N GLU A 324 13.23 -21.04 1.74
CA GLU A 324 12.18 -22.02 2.08
C GLU A 324 12.57 -23.48 1.75
N ASP A 325 13.54 -23.70 0.87
CA ASP A 325 13.98 -25.04 0.43
C ASP A 325 15.43 -24.98 -0.05
N GLU A 326 16.20 -26.04 0.18
CA GLU A 326 17.62 -26.12 -0.22
C GLU A 326 17.81 -25.92 -1.74
N ARG A 327 16.90 -26.45 -2.56
CA ARG A 327 16.98 -26.33 -4.03
C ARG A 327 16.77 -24.91 -4.53
N LEU A 328 16.27 -24.00 -3.69
CA LEU A 328 16.09 -22.58 -4.01
C LEU A 328 17.30 -21.74 -3.58
N VAL A 329 18.29 -22.30 -2.88
CA VAL A 329 19.44 -21.54 -2.35
C VAL A 329 20.27 -20.92 -3.47
N ALA A 330 20.63 -21.71 -4.49
CA ALA A 330 21.42 -21.24 -5.62
C ALA A 330 20.79 -20.04 -6.35
N PRO A 331 19.55 -20.11 -6.87
CA PRO A 331 18.95 -18.97 -7.56
C PRO A 331 18.75 -17.76 -6.65
N THR A 332 18.46 -17.97 -5.36
CA THR A 332 18.34 -16.85 -4.41
C THR A 332 19.69 -16.16 -4.19
N CYS A 333 20.78 -16.93 -4.04
CA CYS A 333 22.12 -16.39 -3.86
C CYS A 333 22.62 -15.63 -5.09
N LEU A 334 22.32 -16.11 -6.31
CA LEU A 334 22.62 -15.38 -7.55
C LEU A 334 21.96 -14.00 -7.55
N VAL A 335 20.66 -13.94 -7.25
CA VAL A 335 19.91 -12.67 -7.23
C VAL A 335 20.40 -11.77 -6.10
N ALA A 336 20.67 -12.31 -4.91
CA ALA A 336 21.20 -11.54 -3.79
C ALA A 336 22.56 -10.90 -4.13
N ALA A 337 23.45 -11.64 -4.79
CA ALA A 337 24.73 -11.15 -5.24
C ALA A 337 24.58 -10.04 -6.30
N ARG A 338 23.67 -10.21 -7.27
CA ARG A 338 23.35 -9.21 -8.29
C ARG A 338 22.77 -7.91 -7.71
N VAL A 339 21.94 -8.01 -6.67
CA VAL A 339 21.43 -6.86 -5.91
C VAL A 339 22.54 -6.17 -5.10
N GLY A 340 23.63 -6.88 -4.80
CA GLY A 340 24.75 -6.38 -3.99
C GLY A 340 24.57 -6.65 -2.48
N LEU A 341 23.72 -7.60 -2.10
CA LEU A 341 23.47 -7.98 -0.70
C LEU A 341 24.64 -8.78 -0.12
N ASP A 342 24.98 -8.49 1.13
CA ASP A 342 26.10 -9.11 1.85
C ASP A 342 25.67 -10.38 2.60
N VAL A 343 25.53 -11.50 1.90
CA VAL A 343 25.05 -12.75 2.49
C VAL A 343 26.19 -13.52 3.17
N VAL A 344 26.20 -13.52 4.51
CA VAL A 344 27.21 -14.21 5.34
C VAL A 344 26.74 -15.60 5.77
N LYS A 345 25.44 -15.81 5.94
CA LYS A 345 24.88 -17.09 6.39
C LYS A 345 23.65 -17.48 5.55
N ILE A 346 23.50 -18.77 5.27
CA ILE A 346 22.26 -19.35 4.74
C ILE A 346 21.48 -19.99 5.90
N GLY A 347 20.18 -19.72 5.95
CA GLY A 347 19.25 -20.36 6.88
C GLY A 347 18.21 -21.17 6.10
N LEU A 348 17.91 -22.37 6.58
CA LEU A 348 16.86 -23.24 6.05
C LEU A 348 15.90 -23.60 7.20
N PRO A 349 14.58 -23.72 6.94
CA PRO A 349 13.68 -24.32 7.90
C PRO A 349 13.97 -25.82 8.02
N GLN A 350 13.51 -26.45 9.12
CA GLN A 350 13.60 -27.91 9.27
C GLN A 350 12.73 -28.64 8.25
N GLN A 351 11.66 -28.00 7.78
CA GLN A 351 10.76 -28.53 6.78
C GLN A 351 10.54 -27.51 5.68
N SER A 352 10.57 -27.92 4.41
CA SER A 352 10.39 -27.00 3.30
C SER A 352 9.08 -26.21 3.41
N TRP A 353 9.13 -24.93 3.02
CA TRP A 353 7.97 -24.03 3.05
C TRP A 353 7.35 -23.88 4.44
N SER A 354 8.18 -23.55 5.43
CA SER A 354 7.76 -23.33 6.81
C SER A 354 8.56 -22.25 7.57
N LEU A 355 9.31 -21.38 6.87
CA LEU A 355 10.09 -20.31 7.49
C LEU A 355 9.23 -19.43 8.42
N TRP A 356 8.05 -19.02 7.96
CA TRP A 356 7.16 -18.14 8.71
C TRP A 356 6.68 -18.73 10.04
N GLN A 357 6.68 -20.05 10.17
CA GLN A 357 6.23 -20.79 11.35
C GLN A 357 7.38 -21.19 12.27
N GLN A 358 8.53 -21.53 11.69
CA GLN A 358 9.66 -22.10 12.43
C GLN A 358 10.72 -21.06 12.81
N VAL A 359 10.81 -19.97 12.04
CA VAL A 359 11.85 -18.95 12.22
C VAL A 359 11.21 -17.72 12.83
N ASP A 360 11.79 -17.26 13.94
CA ASP A 360 11.32 -16.05 14.59
C ASP A 360 11.37 -14.87 13.62
N ARG A 361 10.36 -14.00 13.69
CA ARG A 361 10.24 -12.86 12.77
C ARG A 361 11.47 -11.94 12.85
N SER A 362 12.17 -11.87 13.98
CA SER A 362 13.40 -11.10 14.16
C SER A 362 14.64 -11.68 13.48
N GLU A 363 14.61 -12.97 13.15
CA GLU A 363 15.65 -13.64 12.38
C GLU A 363 15.43 -13.43 10.87
N LEU A 364 14.16 -13.39 10.43
CA LEU A 364 13.81 -13.14 9.02
C LEU A 364 13.99 -11.66 8.61
N ARG A 365 13.83 -10.73 9.55
CA ARG A 365 14.01 -9.30 9.33
C ARG A 365 14.41 -8.59 10.62
N ASP A 366 15.11 -7.48 10.46
CA ASP A 366 15.49 -6.59 11.55
C ASP A 366 14.28 -5.84 12.12
N LEU A 367 13.79 -6.29 13.29
CA LEU A 367 12.68 -5.64 14.00
C LEU A 367 13.08 -4.35 14.72
N SER A 368 14.32 -3.85 14.61
CA SER A 368 14.64 -2.50 15.09
C SER A 368 13.78 -1.44 14.41
N TYR A 369 13.27 -1.72 13.21
CA TYR A 369 12.24 -0.91 12.55
C TYR A 369 10.84 -1.02 13.19
N ASP A 370 10.53 -2.07 13.94
CA ASP A 370 9.20 -2.27 14.53
C ASP A 370 9.14 -1.86 16.00
N HIS A 371 10.19 -2.13 16.78
CA HIS A 371 10.13 -2.16 18.24
C HIS A 371 11.10 -1.24 18.98
N HIS A 372 11.84 -0.36 18.31
CA HIS A 372 12.55 0.67 19.08
C HIS A 372 11.53 1.64 19.68
N PRO A 373 11.56 1.92 21.00
CA PRO A 373 11.07 3.20 21.49
C PRO A 373 12.01 4.21 20.85
N TYR A 374 11.65 4.69 19.65
CA TYR A 374 12.42 5.73 19.00
C TYR A 374 12.65 6.80 20.07
N LYS A 375 13.89 7.23 20.26
CA LYS A 375 14.10 8.51 20.92
C LYS A 375 13.36 9.50 20.04
N VAL A 376 12.13 9.83 20.45
CA VAL A 376 11.24 10.74 19.76
C VAL A 376 12.08 11.96 19.51
N ARG A 377 12.45 12.18 18.25
CA ARG A 377 13.27 13.33 17.94
C ARG A 377 12.29 14.48 17.93
N GLU A 378 12.30 15.22 19.02
CA GLU A 378 11.49 16.42 19.16
C GLU A 378 11.78 17.35 17.97
N LEU A 379 10.78 18.15 17.60
CA LEU A 379 11.01 19.28 16.71
C LEU A 379 12.22 20.05 17.21
N HIS A 380 13.01 20.62 16.29
CA HIS A 380 14.09 21.50 16.68
C HIS A 380 13.50 22.55 17.65
N PRO A 381 14.12 22.83 18.81
CA PRO A 381 13.52 23.70 19.85
C PRO A 381 12.94 25.01 19.31
N ARG A 382 13.69 25.66 18.40
CA ARG A 382 13.26 26.85 17.64
C ARG A 382 11.85 26.78 17.00
N VAL A 383 11.40 25.59 16.57
CA VAL A 383 10.09 25.37 15.92
C VAL A 383 9.07 24.87 16.92
N ALA A 384 9.49 24.08 17.92
CA ALA A 384 8.61 23.62 18.99
C ALA A 384 7.95 24.80 19.74
N GLU A 385 8.66 25.93 19.86
CA GLU A 385 8.16 27.16 20.48
C GLU A 385 7.18 27.96 19.60
N LEU A 386 7.08 27.65 18.31
CA LEU A 386 6.22 28.40 17.36
C LEU A 386 4.78 27.87 17.32
N VAL A 387 4.51 26.72 17.94
CA VAL A 387 3.22 26.04 17.92
C VAL A 387 2.80 25.61 19.33
N PRO A 388 1.49 25.40 19.58
CA PRO A 388 1.02 24.86 20.85
C PRO A 388 1.67 23.51 21.18
N LYS A 389 1.98 23.28 22.46
CA LYS A 389 2.68 22.07 22.93
C LYS A 389 1.92 20.77 22.64
N ASP A 390 0.60 20.85 22.53
CA ASP A 390 -0.31 19.73 22.30
C ASP A 390 -0.72 19.58 20.82
N LEU A 391 -0.16 20.40 19.92
CA LEU A 391 -0.44 20.30 18.49
C LEU A 391 0.00 18.94 17.92
N PHE A 392 1.15 18.44 18.36
CA PHE A 392 1.67 17.11 18.01
C PHE A 392 1.76 16.24 19.25
N ASP A 393 1.41 14.97 19.13
CA ASP A 393 1.73 13.97 20.15
C ASP A 393 2.98 13.18 19.80
N GLN A 394 3.37 12.29 20.71
CA GLN A 394 4.56 11.47 20.56
C GLN A 394 4.57 10.66 19.26
N GLN A 395 3.42 10.10 18.87
CA GLN A 395 3.30 9.26 17.68
C GLN A 395 3.38 10.09 16.39
N ASP A 396 2.86 11.32 16.40
CA ASP A 396 3.09 12.26 15.31
C ASP A 396 4.57 12.61 15.17
N LEU A 397 5.26 12.84 16.29
CA LEU A 397 6.66 13.25 16.32
C LEU A 397 7.62 12.13 15.89
N GLU A 398 7.27 10.86 16.13
CA GLU A 398 8.02 9.70 15.63
C GLU A 398 8.17 9.71 14.10
N ARG A 399 7.28 10.39 13.35
CA ARG A 399 7.41 10.54 11.90
C ARG A 399 8.58 11.41 11.47
N PHE A 400 9.06 12.30 12.36
CA PHE A 400 10.28 13.09 12.14
C PHE A 400 11.54 12.39 12.65
N ALA A 401 11.40 11.26 13.37
CA ALA A 401 12.54 10.49 13.84
C ALA A 401 13.29 9.87 12.64
N PRO A 402 14.64 9.88 12.64
CA PRO A 402 15.38 9.11 11.66
C PRO A 402 15.06 7.62 11.86
N PRO A 403 15.12 6.79 10.81
CA PRO A 403 15.43 5.39 11.05
C PRO A 403 16.80 5.38 11.75
N GLU A 404 16.85 4.95 13.02
CA GLU A 404 18.12 4.80 13.73
C GLU A 404 19.01 3.82 12.97
N GLY A 405 20.30 4.12 12.94
CA GLY A 405 21.26 3.60 11.99
C GLY A 405 21.19 2.08 11.81
N LYS A 406 21.27 1.66 10.55
CA LYS A 406 21.84 0.39 10.08
C LYS A 406 21.98 0.44 8.56
N THR A 407 22.90 -0.39 8.07
CA THR A 407 23.57 -0.40 6.75
C THR A 407 22.84 0.25 5.57
N GLY A 408 23.48 1.27 4.99
CA GLY A 408 23.01 2.07 3.86
C GLY A 408 22.72 3.51 4.29
N GLN A 409 23.70 4.42 4.20
CA GLN A 409 23.43 5.84 4.43
C GLN A 409 22.56 6.38 3.28
N GLU A 410 21.46 7.06 3.60
CA GLU A 410 20.71 7.80 2.58
C GLU A 410 21.65 8.82 1.93
N PRO A 411 21.78 8.85 0.58
CA PRO A 411 22.70 9.74 -0.12
C PRO A 411 22.16 11.18 -0.04
N THR A 412 22.32 11.81 1.13
CA THR A 412 21.52 12.97 1.53
C THR A 412 21.72 14.14 0.56
N GLU A 413 22.94 14.43 0.12
CA GLU A 413 23.23 15.45 -0.89
C GLU A 413 22.43 15.22 -2.19
N LEU A 414 22.41 13.98 -2.68
CA LEU A 414 21.66 13.61 -3.88
C LEU A 414 20.15 13.78 -3.68
N LEU A 415 19.61 13.31 -2.55
CA LEU A 415 18.18 13.42 -2.24
C LEU A 415 17.75 14.90 -2.13
N GLU A 416 18.58 15.73 -1.51
CA GLU A 416 18.34 17.17 -1.38
C GLU A 416 18.41 17.88 -2.74
N ARG A 417 19.25 17.43 -3.66
CA ARG A 417 19.28 17.97 -5.04
C ARG A 417 18.05 17.54 -5.86
N LEU A 418 17.57 16.32 -5.66
CA LEU A 418 16.47 15.73 -6.46
C LEU A 418 15.06 16.03 -5.94
N THR A 419 14.91 16.60 -4.73
CA THR A 419 13.56 16.82 -4.17
C THR A 419 12.78 17.89 -4.93
N LEU A 420 11.65 17.48 -5.51
CA LEU A 420 10.69 18.38 -6.19
C LEU A 420 9.79 19.12 -5.19
N ARG A 421 9.74 18.68 -3.93
CA ARG A 421 8.90 19.30 -2.89
C ARG A 421 9.36 20.70 -2.52
N ARG A 422 10.66 20.98 -2.70
CA ARG A 422 11.19 22.34 -2.56
C ARG A 422 10.60 23.27 -3.63
N LEU A 423 10.53 22.81 -4.88
CA LEU A 423 9.90 23.56 -5.96
C LEU A 423 8.41 23.75 -5.73
N ALA A 424 7.70 22.71 -5.28
CA ALA A 424 6.27 22.81 -4.99
C ALA A 424 5.97 23.84 -3.89
N LEU A 425 6.65 23.75 -2.74
CA LEU A 425 6.43 24.67 -1.62
C LEU A 425 6.98 26.07 -1.88
N PHE A 426 8.05 26.18 -2.68
CA PHE A 426 8.75 27.42 -2.98
C PHE A 426 9.08 27.52 -4.48
N PRO A 427 8.10 27.89 -5.35
CA PRO A 427 8.29 27.90 -6.81
C PRO A 427 9.46 28.77 -7.28
N ASN A 428 9.71 29.88 -6.60
CA ASN A 428 10.76 30.85 -6.94
C ASN A 428 12.06 30.67 -6.15
N HIS A 429 12.34 29.46 -5.67
CA HIS A 429 13.56 29.21 -4.90
C HIS A 429 14.83 29.17 -5.77
N THR A 430 15.96 29.56 -5.18
CA THR A 430 17.29 29.31 -5.75
C THR A 430 18.02 28.31 -4.86
N TYR A 431 18.27 27.11 -5.39
CA TYR A 431 19.08 26.11 -4.70
C TYR A 431 20.56 26.51 -4.73
N LEU A 432 21.27 26.32 -3.62
CA LEU A 432 22.67 26.78 -3.47
C LEU A 432 23.71 25.65 -3.61
N ASP A 433 23.29 24.41 -3.87
CA ASP A 433 24.17 23.24 -3.94
C ASP A 433 25.05 23.00 -2.68
N GLU A 434 24.62 23.53 -1.54
CA GLU A 434 25.29 23.40 -0.25
C GLU A 434 24.37 22.76 0.80
N LEU A 435 24.93 21.97 1.71
CA LEU A 435 24.19 21.46 2.86
C LEU A 435 24.22 22.44 4.04
N GLY A 436 23.08 22.54 4.71
CA GLY A 436 22.89 23.19 5.99
C GLY A 436 22.15 22.26 6.94
N THR A 437 21.55 22.83 7.99
CA THR A 437 20.75 22.10 8.96
C THR A 437 19.27 22.42 8.78
N CYS A 438 18.45 21.39 8.60
CA CYS A 438 17.00 21.47 8.51
C CYS A 438 16.46 22.23 9.72
N ARG A 439 15.75 23.32 9.46
CA ARG A 439 15.23 24.19 10.52
C ARG A 439 14.11 23.54 11.34
N ILE A 440 13.45 22.50 10.82
CA ILE A 440 12.36 21.77 11.49
C ILE A 440 12.89 20.60 12.34
N CYS A 441 13.75 19.75 11.79
CA CYS A 441 14.14 18.49 12.44
C CYS A 441 15.65 18.35 12.70
N GLY A 442 16.47 19.34 12.31
CA GLY A 442 17.91 19.33 12.55
C GLY A 442 18.74 18.39 11.66
N ARG A 443 18.14 17.74 10.65
CA ARG A 443 18.87 16.88 9.69
C ARG A 443 19.69 17.70 8.69
N PRO A 444 20.73 17.14 8.04
CA PRO A 444 21.31 17.78 6.87
C PRO A 444 20.24 18.06 5.82
N ALA A 445 20.28 19.24 5.24
CA ALA A 445 19.28 19.72 4.29
C ALA A 445 19.91 20.66 3.27
N GLY A 446 19.43 20.62 2.04
CA GLY A 446 19.90 21.52 1.01
C GLY A 446 19.55 22.99 1.31
N ARG A 447 20.53 23.88 1.21
CA ARG A 447 20.35 25.32 1.40
C ARG A 447 19.74 25.95 0.15
N PHE A 448 18.84 26.90 0.36
CA PHE A 448 18.20 27.64 -0.72
C PHE A 448 17.80 29.05 -0.26
N ARG A 449 17.57 29.94 -1.23
CA ARG A 449 16.98 31.27 -1.02
C ARG A 449 15.60 31.33 -1.64
N ILE A 450 14.74 32.19 -1.11
CA ILE A 450 13.41 32.48 -1.66
C ILE A 450 13.18 34.00 -1.64
N PRO A 451 12.41 34.58 -2.57
CA PRO A 451 12.17 36.03 -2.60
C PRO A 451 11.48 36.58 -1.34
N ILE A 452 10.63 35.76 -0.71
CA ILE A 452 9.83 36.16 0.45
C ILE A 452 10.59 36.06 1.79
N CYS A 453 11.88 35.73 1.78
CA CYS A 453 12.72 35.66 2.98
C CYS A 453 14.17 36.02 2.68
N ALA A 454 14.71 37.03 3.37
CA ALA A 454 16.09 37.49 3.16
C ALA A 454 17.16 36.50 3.68
N GLU A 455 16.79 35.65 4.64
CA GLU A 455 17.68 34.64 5.21
C GLU A 455 17.82 33.43 4.28
N THR A 456 18.99 32.78 4.32
CA THR A 456 19.14 31.48 3.66
C THR A 456 18.44 30.39 4.48
N LEU A 457 17.59 29.61 3.81
CA LEU A 457 16.78 28.56 4.42
C LEU A 457 17.36 27.18 4.14
N ALA A 458 17.00 26.21 4.98
CA ALA A 458 17.31 24.80 4.77
C ALA A 458 16.22 23.94 5.41
N TYR A 459 15.55 23.11 4.61
CA TYR A 459 14.58 22.10 5.06
C TYR A 459 14.85 20.81 4.31
N CYS A 460 14.93 19.69 5.02
CA CYS A 460 15.23 18.42 4.37
C CYS A 460 14.03 17.93 3.53
N HIS A 461 14.32 17.13 2.51
CA HIS A 461 13.33 16.55 1.60
C HIS A 461 12.16 15.88 2.34
N ARG A 462 12.39 15.23 3.49
CA ARG A 462 11.33 14.61 4.29
C ARG A 462 10.41 15.62 4.96
N CYS A 463 10.95 16.66 5.58
CA CYS A 463 10.11 17.70 6.20
C CYS A 463 9.31 18.46 5.13
N LEU A 464 9.91 18.71 3.96
CA LEU A 464 9.20 19.29 2.81
C LEU A 464 8.10 18.36 2.31
N ALA A 465 8.36 17.06 2.17
CA ALA A 465 7.36 16.08 1.75
C ALA A 465 6.19 15.98 2.74
N ILE A 466 6.45 16.00 4.05
CA ILE A 466 5.39 15.99 5.07
C ILE A 466 4.64 17.33 5.08
N ALA A 467 5.30 18.47 4.88
CA ALA A 467 4.62 19.76 4.80
C ALA A 467 3.70 19.85 3.56
N ASP A 468 4.14 19.33 2.42
CA ASP A 468 3.37 19.28 1.19
C ASP A 468 2.16 18.32 1.32
N LYS A 469 2.39 17.08 1.77
CA LYS A 469 1.35 16.04 1.90
C LYS A 469 0.47 16.22 3.13
N GLY A 470 0.91 16.97 4.13
CA GLY A 470 0.37 16.97 5.49
C GLY A 470 0.59 15.64 6.22
N LEU A 471 0.13 15.56 7.46
CA LEU A 471 0.11 14.31 8.22
C LEU A 471 -0.87 13.31 7.57
N SER A 472 -0.40 12.09 7.28
CA SER A 472 -1.30 10.99 6.92
C SER A 472 -2.02 10.47 8.17
N ASP A 473 -3.35 10.35 8.14
CA ASP A 473 -4.07 9.80 9.27
C ASP A 473 -3.71 8.32 9.47
N GLY A 474 -3.26 7.98 10.68
CA GLY A 474 -3.24 6.60 11.14
C GLY A 474 -4.63 6.19 11.61
N TYR A 475 -4.74 5.16 12.45
CA TYR A 475 -6.01 4.69 13.02
C TYR A 475 -6.75 5.71 13.95
N LEU A 476 -6.36 7.00 14.01
CA LEU A 476 -6.76 7.96 15.05
C LEU A 476 -7.38 9.26 14.49
N LYS A 477 -8.49 9.12 13.73
CA LYS A 477 -9.35 10.22 13.23
C LYS A 477 -9.87 11.22 14.29
N LYS A 478 -9.77 10.92 15.59
CA LYS A 478 -10.39 11.74 16.66
C LYS A 478 -9.66 13.06 16.94
N ARG A 479 -8.36 13.18 16.63
CA ARG A 479 -7.57 14.40 16.91
C ARG A 479 -7.29 15.25 15.67
N SER A 480 -7.54 14.73 14.48
CA SER A 480 -7.21 15.39 13.21
C SER A 480 -7.97 16.70 13.02
N ILE A 481 -9.27 16.74 13.36
CA ILE A 481 -10.09 17.96 13.24
C ILE A 481 -9.60 19.06 14.20
N PRO A 482 -9.54 18.86 15.55
CA PRO A 482 -9.06 19.91 16.46
C PRO A 482 -7.66 20.45 16.12
N ARG A 483 -6.75 19.56 15.70
CA ARG A 483 -5.41 19.95 15.26
C ARG A 483 -5.45 20.80 14.00
N ALA A 484 -6.22 20.38 12.99
CA ALA A 484 -6.38 21.13 11.76
C ALA A 484 -7.04 22.49 12.03
N THR A 485 -8.03 22.58 12.91
CA THR A 485 -8.66 23.84 13.35
C THR A 485 -7.62 24.82 13.89
N VAL A 486 -6.76 24.38 14.83
CA VAL A 486 -5.67 25.23 15.36
C VAL A 486 -4.71 25.65 14.26
N ALA A 487 -4.30 24.71 13.40
CA ALA A 487 -3.34 24.98 12.34
C ALA A 487 -3.87 25.94 11.27
N VAL A 488 -5.13 25.75 10.85
CA VAL A 488 -5.82 26.55 9.82
C VAL A 488 -6.06 27.97 10.32
N ARG A 489 -6.50 28.15 11.57
CA ARG A 489 -6.64 29.50 12.14
C ARG A 489 -5.31 30.24 12.13
N ALA A 490 -4.23 29.61 12.61
CA ALA A 490 -2.92 30.22 12.64
C ALA A 490 -2.37 30.52 11.23
N LEU A 491 -2.60 29.65 10.25
CA LEU A 491 -2.22 29.91 8.86
C LEU A 491 -3.01 31.06 8.26
N ALA A 492 -4.32 31.16 8.52
CA ALA A 492 -5.11 32.30 8.08
C ALA A 492 -4.51 33.62 8.57
N ASP A 493 -4.20 33.72 9.86
CA ASP A 493 -3.68 34.94 10.47
C ASP A 493 -2.26 35.28 9.99
N HIS A 494 -1.41 34.28 9.75
CA HIS A 494 0.01 34.49 9.44
C HIS A 494 0.36 34.48 7.95
N GLU A 495 -0.55 34.06 7.09
CA GLU A 495 -0.31 33.90 5.67
C GLU A 495 -1.42 34.47 4.79
N PHE A 496 -2.68 34.33 5.18
CA PHE A 496 -3.83 34.74 4.36
C PHE A 496 -4.60 35.95 4.91
N GLY A 497 -3.93 36.82 5.69
CA GLY A 497 -4.51 38.06 6.21
C GLY A 497 -5.75 37.90 7.08
N GLY A 498 -5.92 36.74 7.75
CA GLY A 498 -7.08 36.39 8.55
C GLY A 498 -8.30 35.93 7.76
N ALA A 499 -8.17 35.69 6.45
CA ALA A 499 -9.27 35.28 5.58
C ALA A 499 -9.35 33.75 5.39
N ALA A 500 -10.51 33.27 4.92
CA ALA A 500 -10.67 31.89 4.47
C ALA A 500 -9.88 31.63 3.17
N PHE A 501 -9.34 30.41 3.04
CA PHE A 501 -8.54 29.97 1.90
C PHE A 501 -8.91 28.53 1.52
N VAL A 502 -8.62 28.12 0.28
CA VAL A 502 -8.84 26.74 -0.15
C VAL A 502 -7.68 25.84 0.25
N GLU A 503 -7.95 24.56 0.54
CA GLU A 503 -6.92 23.61 0.97
C GLU A 503 -5.76 23.51 -0.04
N ALA A 504 -6.04 23.64 -1.34
CA ALA A 504 -5.03 23.55 -2.40
C ALA A 504 -3.96 24.65 -2.31
N GLN A 505 -4.29 25.83 -1.77
CA GLN A 505 -3.33 26.93 -1.55
C GLN A 505 -2.22 26.55 -0.55
N LEU A 506 -2.40 25.50 0.26
CA LEU A 506 -1.34 25.02 1.15
C LEU A 506 -0.21 24.27 0.42
N ALA A 507 -0.33 24.01 -0.88
CA ALA A 507 0.74 23.39 -1.70
C ALA A 507 1.98 24.28 -1.84
N THR A 508 1.81 25.60 -1.74
CA THR A 508 2.86 26.62 -1.82
C THR A 508 2.90 27.42 -0.51
N VAL A 509 4.04 28.03 -0.18
CA VAL A 509 4.15 29.04 0.89
C VAL A 509 4.08 30.43 0.26
N HIS A 510 3.07 31.21 0.65
CA HIS A 510 2.76 32.53 0.10
C HIS A 510 3.42 33.65 0.89
N GLY A 511 3.58 34.81 0.25
CA GLY A 511 4.12 36.01 0.88
C GLY A 511 4.51 37.06 -0.15
N ASP A 512 4.60 38.31 0.28
CA ASP A 512 4.97 39.44 -0.59
C ASP A 512 6.50 39.60 -0.66
N PRO A 513 7.12 39.45 -1.84
CA PRO A 513 8.56 39.67 -2.02
C PRO A 513 9.03 41.10 -1.70
N LYS A 514 8.14 42.10 -1.77
CA LYS A 514 8.43 43.49 -1.37
C LYS A 514 8.46 43.68 0.13
N HIS A 515 7.83 42.78 0.88
CA HIS A 515 7.83 42.75 2.33
C HIS A 515 8.25 41.37 2.86
N PRO A 516 9.54 40.97 2.68
CA PRO A 516 10.02 39.67 3.09
C PRO A 516 9.81 39.40 4.59
N VAL A 517 9.41 38.17 4.91
CA VAL A 517 9.23 37.72 6.28
C VAL A 517 10.50 37.09 6.84
N GLN A 518 10.55 36.91 8.16
CA GLN A 518 11.71 36.28 8.81
C GLN A 518 11.66 34.76 8.62
N ALA A 519 12.80 34.08 8.72
CA ALA A 519 12.83 32.63 8.56
C ALA A 519 11.96 31.90 9.59
N ARG A 520 11.79 32.47 10.80
CA ARG A 520 10.88 31.94 11.83
C ARG A 520 9.42 31.88 11.38
N ASP A 521 8.98 32.80 10.52
CA ASP A 521 7.61 32.83 10.03
C ASP A 521 7.41 31.74 8.97
N ILE A 522 8.43 31.49 8.13
CA ILE A 522 8.45 30.35 7.20
C ILE A 522 8.48 29.02 7.96
N ASP A 523 9.29 28.92 9.02
CA ASP A 523 9.34 27.76 9.92
C ASP A 523 7.95 27.45 10.49
N ARG A 524 7.24 28.49 10.96
CA ARG A 524 5.88 28.39 11.51
C ARG A 524 4.87 27.92 10.45
N ARG A 525 4.91 28.51 9.25
CA ARG A 525 4.01 28.15 8.13
C ARG A 525 4.17 26.70 7.68
N LEU A 526 5.39 26.18 7.66
CA LEU A 526 5.64 24.77 7.32
C LEU A 526 5.16 23.81 8.40
N ILE A 527 5.44 24.09 9.69
CA ILE A 527 5.00 23.20 10.77
C ILE A 527 3.48 23.15 10.93
N LEU A 528 2.77 24.25 10.64
CA LEU A 528 1.31 24.28 10.62
C LEU A 528 0.74 23.45 9.45
N ARG A 529 1.36 23.51 8.25
CA ARG A 529 0.99 22.64 7.12
C ARG A 529 1.16 21.16 7.44
N ILE A 530 2.28 20.82 8.08
CA ILE A 530 2.55 19.47 8.59
C ILE A 530 1.39 18.99 9.49
N ALA A 531 0.88 19.84 10.38
CA ALA A 531 -0.16 19.47 11.34
C ALA A 531 -1.52 19.11 10.70
N ILE A 532 -1.76 19.47 9.43
CA ILE A 532 -3.04 19.29 8.76
C ILE A 532 -3.08 17.93 8.03
N VAL A 533 -4.14 17.16 8.25
CA VAL A 533 -4.43 15.97 7.43
C VAL A 533 -5.07 16.44 6.11
N ARG A 534 -4.37 16.23 5.00
CA ARG A 534 -4.80 16.72 3.68
C ARG A 534 -5.77 15.77 3.00
N ARG A 535 -6.71 16.32 2.21
CA ARG A 535 -7.67 15.62 1.33
C ARG A 535 -8.60 14.60 2.00
N GLN A 536 -8.61 14.52 3.33
CA GLN A 536 -9.45 13.59 4.09
C GLN A 536 -10.49 14.31 4.97
N LEU A 537 -10.29 15.60 5.23
CA LEU A 537 -11.18 16.38 6.07
C LEU A 537 -12.12 17.21 5.19
N ALA A 538 -13.36 17.39 5.66
CA ALA A 538 -14.29 18.33 5.05
C ALA A 538 -13.79 19.75 5.32
N TRP A 539 -13.02 20.31 4.38
CA TRP A 539 -12.36 21.61 4.55
C TRP A 539 -13.31 22.73 4.96
N THR A 540 -14.52 22.74 4.41
CA THR A 540 -15.59 23.68 4.76
C THR A 540 -15.98 23.62 6.23
N HIS A 541 -16.02 22.42 6.83
CA HIS A 541 -16.31 22.27 8.26
C HIS A 541 -15.18 22.85 9.11
N ILE A 542 -13.91 22.66 8.71
CA ILE A 542 -12.78 23.25 9.42
C ILE A 542 -12.88 24.79 9.39
N LEU A 543 -13.17 25.38 8.23
CA LEU A 543 -13.31 26.82 8.07
C LEU A 543 -14.45 27.41 8.93
N ILE A 544 -15.56 26.67 9.07
CA ILE A 544 -16.67 27.03 9.97
C ILE A 544 -16.21 26.96 11.43
N ASP A 545 -15.58 25.86 11.82
CA ASP A 545 -15.10 25.63 13.20
C ASP A 545 -14.08 26.68 13.65
N VAL A 546 -13.22 27.15 12.73
CA VAL A 546 -12.27 28.23 13.02
C VAL A 546 -12.87 29.62 12.91
N GLY A 547 -14.15 29.78 12.57
CA GLY A 547 -14.79 31.09 12.42
C GLY A 547 -14.31 31.91 11.23
N LEU A 548 -13.59 31.30 10.28
CA LEU A 548 -13.26 31.92 8.99
C LEU A 548 -14.43 31.87 8.01
N ALA A 549 -15.43 31.05 8.31
CA ALA A 549 -16.70 30.97 7.62
C ALA A 549 -17.89 31.16 8.59
N GLU A 550 -17.71 31.94 9.67
CA GLU A 550 -18.75 32.21 10.70
C GLU A 550 -20.03 32.85 10.12
N ASN A 551 -19.95 33.39 8.91
CA ASN A 551 -21.09 33.72 8.07
C ASN A 551 -20.86 33.13 6.68
N GLY A 552 -20.77 31.81 6.55
CA GLY A 552 -20.90 31.17 5.26
C GLY A 552 -22.18 31.68 4.62
N VAL A 553 -22.09 32.70 3.77
CA VAL A 553 -23.24 33.29 3.12
C VAL A 553 -23.68 32.23 2.12
N ARG A 554 -24.51 31.28 2.57
CA ARG A 554 -25.52 30.70 1.71
C ARG A 554 -26.68 31.67 1.74
N LEU A 555 -26.57 32.76 0.98
CA LEU A 555 -27.79 33.31 0.38
C LEU A 555 -28.27 32.25 -0.62
N SER A 556 -29.55 32.26 -0.93
CA SER A 556 -30.19 31.36 -1.90
C SER A 556 -29.55 31.36 -3.30
N ARG A 557 -28.46 32.12 -3.52
CA ARG A 557 -27.64 32.25 -4.73
C ARG A 557 -26.10 32.38 -4.49
N GLY A 558 -25.50 31.67 -3.54
CA GLY A 558 -24.02 31.49 -3.47
C GLY A 558 -23.27 32.29 -2.39
N THR A 559 -21.94 32.05 -2.28
CA THR A 559 -21.01 32.52 -1.23
C THR A 559 -20.22 33.74 -1.67
N VAL A 560 -20.31 34.87 -0.96
CA VAL A 560 -19.55 36.09 -1.27
C VAL A 560 -18.39 36.24 -0.27
N LEU A 561 -17.17 36.38 -0.77
CA LEU A 561 -15.92 36.50 -0.02
C LEU A 561 -15.14 37.74 -0.49
N LYS A 562 -14.31 38.33 0.37
CA LYS A 562 -13.46 39.46 0.00
C LYS A 562 -12.01 39.00 -0.24
N ALA A 563 -11.43 39.33 -1.39
CA ALA A 563 -10.03 39.12 -1.72
C ALA A 563 -9.11 40.12 -1.01
N MET A 564 -7.80 39.89 -1.02
CA MET A 564 -6.78 40.71 -0.34
C MET A 564 -6.74 42.15 -0.85
N ASP A 565 -6.95 42.37 -2.14
CA ASP A 565 -7.02 43.69 -2.77
C ASP A 565 -8.39 44.39 -2.57
N GLY A 566 -9.36 43.67 -2.02
CA GLY A 566 -10.69 44.13 -1.72
C GLY A 566 -11.78 43.75 -2.71
N HIS A 567 -11.48 42.98 -3.77
CA HIS A 567 -12.48 42.44 -4.68
C HIS A 567 -13.48 41.49 -3.99
N MET A 568 -14.72 41.42 -4.52
CA MET A 568 -15.81 40.59 -3.96
C MET A 568 -16.02 39.29 -4.74
N CYS A 569 -15.36 38.21 -4.36
CA CYS A 569 -15.40 36.90 -5.02
C CYS A 569 -16.67 36.10 -4.70
N TYR A 570 -17.20 35.34 -5.66
CA TYR A 570 -18.41 34.53 -5.51
C TYR A 570 -18.13 33.04 -5.22
N SER A 571 -16.84 32.70 -5.08
CA SER A 571 -16.37 31.39 -4.66
C SER A 571 -15.00 31.51 -3.96
N MET A 572 -14.65 30.48 -3.16
CA MET A 572 -13.30 30.41 -2.56
C MET A 572 -12.22 30.23 -3.63
N LEU A 573 -12.57 29.60 -4.76
CA LEU A 573 -11.68 29.39 -5.90
C LEU A 573 -11.34 30.72 -6.58
N GLU A 574 -12.35 31.58 -6.79
CA GLU A 574 -12.13 32.93 -7.29
C GLU A 574 -11.24 33.74 -6.36
N LYS A 575 -11.52 33.70 -5.05
CA LYS A 575 -10.69 34.40 -4.07
C LYS A 575 -9.22 33.93 -4.13
N ALA A 576 -8.98 32.63 -4.27
CA ALA A 576 -7.64 32.08 -4.32
C ALA A 576 -6.82 32.60 -5.52
N VAL A 577 -7.45 32.75 -6.70
CA VAL A 577 -6.79 33.32 -7.88
C VAL A 577 -6.57 34.81 -7.72
N ASP A 578 -7.57 35.53 -7.21
CA ASP A 578 -7.51 36.97 -7.01
C ASP A 578 -6.41 37.39 -6.01
N ASP A 579 -6.36 36.72 -4.85
CA ASP A 579 -5.31 36.89 -3.85
C ASP A 579 -3.92 36.64 -4.46
N PHE A 580 -3.78 35.57 -5.28
CA PHE A 580 -2.52 35.25 -5.94
C PHE A 580 -2.07 36.39 -6.88
N LEU A 581 -2.97 36.90 -7.73
CA LEU A 581 -2.64 37.98 -8.66
C LEU A 581 -2.20 39.23 -7.91
N HIS A 582 -2.90 39.59 -6.83
CA HIS A 582 -2.55 40.72 -5.98
C HIS A 582 -1.19 40.57 -5.31
N GLU A 583 -0.94 39.44 -4.64
CA GLU A 583 0.32 39.17 -3.92
C GLU A 583 1.56 39.23 -4.83
N HIS A 584 1.39 38.84 -6.10
CA HIS A 584 2.46 38.87 -7.09
C HIS A 584 2.53 40.20 -7.85
N GLY A 585 1.72 41.19 -7.48
CA GLY A 585 1.71 42.51 -8.10
C GLY A 585 1.23 42.51 -9.56
N ILE A 586 0.42 41.51 -9.94
CA ILE A 586 -0.16 41.40 -11.27
C ILE A 586 -1.44 42.23 -11.30
N ASP A 587 -1.43 43.34 -12.03
CA ASP A 587 -2.59 44.22 -12.15
C ASP A 587 -3.69 43.56 -12.99
N HIS A 588 -4.92 43.58 -12.47
CA HIS A 588 -6.03 42.83 -13.03
C HIS A 588 -7.38 43.48 -12.76
N VAL A 589 -8.33 43.25 -13.67
CA VAL A 589 -9.72 43.72 -13.58
C VAL A 589 -10.65 42.51 -13.49
N ARG A 590 -11.58 42.53 -12.54
CA ARG A 590 -12.61 41.49 -12.40
C ARG A 590 -13.81 41.69 -13.31
N GLU A 591 -14.38 40.56 -13.71
CA GLU A 591 -15.58 40.48 -14.54
C GLU A 591 -15.58 41.36 -15.81
N PRO A 592 -14.47 41.36 -16.60
CA PRO A 592 -14.40 42.08 -17.86
C PRO A 592 -15.42 41.52 -18.87
N LEU A 593 -15.97 42.38 -19.72
CA LEU A 593 -16.87 41.94 -20.80
C LEU A 593 -16.07 41.30 -21.94
N TYR A 594 -16.58 40.20 -22.49
CA TYR A 594 -16.13 39.70 -23.79
C TYR A 594 -16.62 40.64 -24.92
N PRO A 595 -15.89 40.70 -26.05
CA PRO A 595 -16.32 41.39 -27.25
C PRO A 595 -17.66 40.88 -27.80
N PHE A 596 -18.30 41.69 -28.64
CA PHE A 596 -19.52 41.32 -29.37
C PHE A 596 -19.23 40.19 -30.37
N ASP A 597 -20.03 39.14 -30.33
CA ASP A 597 -20.08 38.07 -31.35
C ASP A 597 -21.55 37.80 -31.71
N GLU A 598 -21.88 37.73 -32.99
CA GLU A 598 -23.26 37.60 -33.47
C GLU A 598 -23.95 36.31 -32.97
N GLN A 599 -23.20 35.23 -32.74
CA GLN A 599 -23.74 33.93 -32.38
C GLN A 599 -23.57 33.64 -30.88
N LEU A 600 -22.39 33.91 -30.35
CA LEU A 600 -21.98 33.47 -29.01
C LEU A 600 -22.13 34.57 -27.95
N ASN A 601 -22.08 35.86 -28.32
CA ASN A 601 -22.24 36.98 -27.37
C ASN A 601 -22.94 38.21 -28.00
N PRO A 602 -24.17 38.07 -28.57
CA PRO A 602 -24.81 39.11 -29.38
C PRO A 602 -25.24 40.35 -28.59
N ASN A 603 -25.24 40.25 -27.27
CA ASN A 603 -25.68 41.29 -26.35
C ASN A 603 -24.54 41.75 -25.42
N THR A 604 -23.30 41.34 -25.67
CA THR A 604 -22.10 41.79 -24.93
C THR A 604 -22.20 41.60 -23.42
N ARG A 605 -22.92 40.57 -22.96
CA ARG A 605 -23.15 40.31 -21.53
C ARG A 605 -22.25 39.21 -20.97
N ARG A 606 -21.59 38.43 -21.83
CA ARG A 606 -20.63 37.43 -21.35
C ARG A 606 -19.44 38.13 -20.70
N ARG A 607 -19.04 37.59 -19.55
CA ARG A 607 -17.92 38.05 -18.75
C ARG A 607 -16.91 36.93 -18.58
N ALA A 608 -15.64 37.28 -18.62
CA ALA A 608 -14.61 36.42 -18.02
C ALA A 608 -14.49 36.73 -16.54
N ASP A 609 -13.71 35.95 -15.81
CA ASP A 609 -13.53 36.18 -14.39
C ASP A 609 -12.50 37.28 -14.15
N TRP A 610 -11.40 37.33 -14.94
CA TRP A 610 -10.40 38.41 -14.90
C TRP A 610 -9.87 38.81 -16.28
N LEU A 611 -9.32 40.04 -16.35
CA LEU A 611 -8.49 40.57 -17.44
C LEU A 611 -7.18 41.07 -16.83
N LEU A 612 -6.04 40.59 -17.33
CA LEU A 612 -4.74 41.13 -16.96
C LEU A 612 -4.49 42.47 -17.67
N SER A 613 -4.20 43.53 -16.92
CA SER A 613 -4.03 44.88 -17.46
C SER A 613 -2.83 45.01 -18.40
N ASP A 614 -1.79 44.21 -18.16
CA ASP A 614 -0.49 44.28 -18.84
C ASP A 614 -0.56 43.97 -20.34
N ASP A 615 -1.26 42.89 -20.72
CA ASP A 615 -1.29 42.38 -22.10
C ASP A 615 -2.71 42.03 -22.59
N GLY A 616 -3.74 42.31 -21.78
CA GLY A 616 -5.13 42.03 -22.14
C GLY A 616 -5.51 40.56 -22.14
N THR A 617 -4.76 39.70 -21.41
CA THR A 617 -5.07 38.29 -21.26
C THR A 617 -6.33 38.08 -20.41
N PHE A 618 -7.28 37.31 -20.94
CA PHE A 618 -8.50 36.90 -20.23
C PHE A 618 -8.24 35.64 -19.40
N ILE A 619 -8.88 35.54 -18.23
CA ILE A 619 -8.78 34.38 -17.33
C ILE A 619 -10.18 33.90 -16.95
N GLU A 620 -10.36 32.57 -16.95
CA GLU A 620 -11.59 31.89 -16.55
C GLU A 620 -11.31 30.82 -15.50
N MET A 621 -12.15 30.73 -14.46
CA MET A 621 -12.16 29.69 -13.44
C MET A 621 -13.28 28.69 -13.72
N TRP A 622 -12.92 27.51 -14.20
CA TRP A 622 -13.81 26.41 -14.55
C TRP A 622 -14.19 25.56 -13.33
N GLY A 623 -15.09 26.06 -12.48
CA GLY A 623 -15.41 25.44 -11.19
C GLY A 623 -16.21 24.11 -11.23
N MET A 624 -16.92 23.78 -12.32
CA MET A 624 -17.84 22.61 -12.40
C MET A 624 -17.67 21.83 -13.71
N VAL A 625 -16.48 21.31 -13.96
CA VAL A 625 -16.09 20.70 -15.25
C VAL A 625 -16.91 19.44 -15.62
N ASP A 626 -17.46 18.74 -14.63
CA ASP A 626 -18.20 17.47 -14.83
C ASP A 626 -19.70 17.64 -15.13
N ASP A 627 -20.23 18.87 -15.12
CA ASP A 627 -21.62 19.15 -15.51
C ASP A 627 -21.74 19.37 -17.03
N PRO A 628 -22.52 18.55 -17.77
CA PRO A 628 -22.68 18.68 -19.22
C PRO A 628 -23.15 20.07 -19.70
N ALA A 629 -23.99 20.74 -18.91
CA ALA A 629 -24.48 22.09 -19.25
C ALA A 629 -23.41 23.17 -18.99
N TYR A 630 -22.48 22.92 -18.07
CA TYR A 630 -21.33 23.79 -17.81
C TYR A 630 -20.24 23.61 -18.88
N ALA A 631 -20.01 22.37 -19.32
CA ALA A 631 -19.08 22.04 -20.39
C ALA A 631 -19.42 22.74 -21.73
N GLU A 632 -20.71 22.92 -22.04
CA GLU A 632 -21.15 23.72 -23.20
C GLU A 632 -20.74 25.19 -23.05
N LYS A 633 -21.01 25.82 -21.90
CA LYS A 633 -20.66 27.23 -21.66
C LYS A 633 -19.15 27.48 -21.70
N MET A 634 -18.36 26.52 -21.21
CA MET A 634 -16.91 26.54 -21.31
C MET A 634 -16.47 26.48 -22.77
N ARG A 635 -17.02 25.56 -23.57
CA ARG A 635 -16.73 25.47 -25.02
C ARG A 635 -17.08 26.76 -25.76
N GLU A 636 -18.25 27.33 -25.50
CA GLU A 636 -18.68 28.60 -26.10
C GLU A 636 -17.72 29.76 -25.77
N LYS A 637 -17.20 29.83 -24.54
CA LYS A 637 -16.24 30.87 -24.14
C LYS A 637 -14.86 30.67 -24.77
N ILE A 638 -14.39 29.43 -24.86
CA ILE A 638 -13.14 29.09 -25.57
C ILE A 638 -13.27 29.43 -27.06
N GLU A 639 -14.40 29.08 -27.68
CA GLU A 639 -14.65 29.40 -29.08
C GLU A 639 -14.76 30.91 -29.32
N LEU A 640 -15.45 31.63 -28.43
CA LEU A 640 -15.55 33.09 -28.47
C LEU A 640 -14.16 33.74 -28.39
N ALA A 641 -13.30 33.30 -27.46
CA ALA A 641 -11.94 33.78 -27.36
C ALA A 641 -11.13 33.51 -28.64
N ALA A 642 -11.25 32.31 -29.21
CA ALA A 642 -10.57 31.95 -30.47
C ALA A 642 -11.03 32.81 -31.65
N ARG A 643 -12.34 33.03 -31.82
CA ARG A 643 -12.92 33.87 -32.89
C ARG A 643 -12.41 35.31 -32.84
N HIS A 644 -12.23 35.84 -31.63
CA HIS A 644 -11.75 37.20 -31.41
C HIS A 644 -10.24 37.30 -31.20
N GLN A 645 -9.48 36.21 -31.38
CA GLN A 645 -8.03 36.16 -31.19
C GLN A 645 -7.58 36.66 -29.79
N LEU A 646 -8.41 36.38 -28.77
CA LEU A 646 -8.11 36.71 -27.38
C LEU A 646 -7.19 35.65 -26.78
N ARG A 647 -6.18 36.08 -26.02
CA ARG A 647 -5.41 35.17 -25.17
C ARG A 647 -6.26 34.80 -23.96
N LEU A 648 -6.60 33.52 -23.82
CA LEU A 648 -7.44 33.00 -22.75
C LEU A 648 -6.67 31.96 -21.93
N ILE A 649 -6.63 32.13 -20.62
CA ILE A 649 -6.12 31.14 -19.66
C ILE A 649 -7.32 30.54 -18.91
N GLY A 650 -7.51 29.23 -19.05
CA GLY A 650 -8.46 28.48 -18.25
C GLY A 650 -7.80 27.89 -17.01
N ILE A 651 -8.40 28.12 -15.84
CA ILE A 651 -7.96 27.59 -14.55
C ILE A 651 -9.05 26.67 -14.02
N THR A 652 -8.68 25.49 -13.54
CA THR A 652 -9.58 24.55 -12.87
C THR A 652 -9.28 24.50 -11.37
N PRO A 653 -10.16 23.89 -10.54
CA PRO A 653 -9.86 23.69 -9.12
C PRO A 653 -8.52 23.00 -8.86
N ALA A 654 -8.09 22.09 -9.75
CA ALA A 654 -6.82 21.36 -9.63
C ALA A 654 -5.59 22.25 -9.87
N ASP A 655 -5.75 23.37 -10.60
CA ASP A 655 -4.66 24.27 -11.00
C ASP A 655 -4.29 25.28 -9.92
N THR A 656 -5.15 25.48 -8.91
CA THR A 656 -4.94 26.47 -7.84
C THR A 656 -3.65 26.28 -7.03
N GLY A 657 -3.10 25.07 -6.98
CA GLY A 657 -1.79 24.81 -6.37
C GLY A 657 -0.58 25.13 -7.26
N SER A 658 -0.80 25.50 -8.52
CA SER A 658 0.24 25.71 -9.55
C SER A 658 0.19 27.10 -10.20
N LEU A 659 -0.50 28.06 -9.58
CA LEU A 659 -0.72 29.41 -10.14
C LEU A 659 0.61 30.12 -10.49
N SER A 660 1.67 29.96 -9.69
CA SER A 660 3.00 30.51 -9.99
C SER A 660 3.57 30.03 -11.32
N ALA A 661 3.33 28.77 -11.70
CA ALA A 661 3.79 28.24 -12.98
C ALA A 661 2.93 28.76 -14.14
N ILE A 662 1.62 28.87 -13.94
CA ILE A 662 0.67 29.38 -14.95
C ILE A 662 0.96 30.85 -15.27
N PHE A 663 1.23 31.65 -14.25
CA PHE A 663 1.50 33.08 -14.37
C PHE A 663 3.00 33.42 -14.41
N ALA A 664 3.86 32.46 -14.76
CA ALA A 664 5.31 32.64 -14.76
C ALA A 664 5.78 33.84 -15.64
N ASP A 665 5.07 34.14 -16.74
CA ASP A 665 5.41 35.25 -17.64
C ASP A 665 5.22 36.63 -16.99
N TRP A 666 4.29 36.76 -16.03
CA TRP A 666 3.96 38.02 -15.36
C TRP A 666 4.68 38.18 -14.02
N THR A 667 5.16 37.09 -13.43
CA THR A 667 5.87 37.09 -12.13
C THR A 667 7.39 37.30 -12.25
N ARG A 668 7.95 37.26 -13.47
CA ARG A 668 9.39 37.48 -13.74
C ARG A 668 9.79 38.94 -13.98
N LYS A 669 8.83 39.86 -14.08
CA LYS A 669 9.08 41.31 -14.16
C LYS A 669 9.27 41.88 -12.75
#